data_AF-A0A8T6EFR0-F1
#
_entry.id   AF-A0A8T6EFR0-F1
#
_cell.length_a   1.000
_cell.length_b   1.000
_cell.length_c   1.000
_cell.angle_alpha   90.00
_cell.angle_beta   90.00
_cell.angle_gamma   90.00
#
_symmetry.space_group_name_H-M   'P 1'
#
loop_
_entity.id
_entity.type
_entity.pdbx_description
1 polymer ?
#
loop_
_entity_poly.entity_id
_entity_poly.type
_entity_poly.pdbx_seq_one_letter_code
_entity_poly.pdbx_strand_id
1 'polypeptide(L)'
;MMDRKEKREILTHRVGRRTEPSVNEDLAAVLNDKLSWTVTAQLVDAHQSGIPDIVISEQGRATVALENEINPAQTVRKDAESRLGTSIGSQKITNVVELRTSELYRELLTSNDARDYIHRDPGFRYALLSGLNSNEYVRFPTNGYLRGNIDDLTSFIRAAGVPSETLNRAIHILEKAVSTGIEHLVKVVDQSSATMQELAELLCQDFDAEVVDQRRKTVGQALGIVATIILNAMAFQQQLAGIHNIESIARMRSTDRLNQSGILVEWQKILDINYWSIFALAKRLLESIRIPVLADQFVLDMASSSENLASLGLHESHDLAGTVFQRFIVDRKYLASFYTRTESATLLANLALPGKFDPDEYLNFKMADFACGTGTLIHAAYSRASVLNQLSGGDSRACHKQMIEKNIVALDIVSSAAHLTASMLSSVFPSEPYENTNVMIPRYGADDDKVKNWEDVALGSLELIRAESKFKQLFPSQVQYTQISGRRVNDADLDVTIDRESYNLVIMNPPFTRAAADWDHTKRAVKQYRGLGTTQHVQDLMAQRQRKLFRSTCFDGYAGLASAFPAIADAMLRNHGCMAFVLPFTSLCGARWRKFREMISKNYGNTKVISISQPNDTRRSFSADTDMAECLLIATKGENNKSCTFVNLYERPASSMVAAEIARTIRDLEVQDVNERLSGGTPVILGDEIVGVAIKVRSQELETFGPAGIKDLLLSQVIHSLREGILRLPRLESSINIPIAKVGLIAQLGLNAANIAGGSTAAFRKTPRSKLGTFYPMIWLRQGKRDTSMVLEPDFEGVVQNEARLQNVWSTRSWAHFGSNIRVNSQALAACFTEDESLGGSGWPNVKFGDRLMETAFVLWSNTTLGLLLTWYFGPRQYAGRVRHGLETYAHVPTLNVRQLGKDRLNAFVDVFEEFRLLNFEPMHLAYRDPVRIRLDRAVLVGCLGLDEGVLESLDVLRRRWCGEPTVYANRRDGIEHEREEPDCTI
;
A
#
# COMPACT_ATOMS: atom_id res chain seq x y z
N MET A 1 34.85 32.05 75.72
CA MET A 1 33.96 33.22 75.60
C MET A 1 33.34 33.14 74.21
N MET A 2 32.10 32.69 74.07
CA MET A 2 30.91 33.57 74.05
C MET A 2 31.18 34.76 73.13
N ASP A 3 30.60 34.86 71.93
CA ASP A 3 29.18 34.66 71.67
C ASP A 3 28.91 33.93 70.33
N ARG A 4 28.27 32.76 70.49
CA ARG A 4 27.58 31.97 69.48
C ARG A 4 26.10 32.29 69.67
N LYS A 5 25.53 33.30 68.99
CA LYS A 5 24.06 33.37 68.86
C LYS A 5 23.46 34.19 67.72
N GLU A 6 24.20 35.07 67.02
CA GLU A 6 23.58 35.96 66.02
C GLU A 6 24.12 35.87 64.58
N LYS A 7 24.94 34.86 64.26
CA LYS A 7 25.27 34.52 62.85
C LYS A 7 24.85 33.09 62.51
N ARG A 8 23.65 32.74 62.95
CA ARG A 8 22.98 31.47 62.67
C ARG A 8 21.57 31.74 62.13
N GLU A 9 21.46 32.64 61.14
CA GLU A 9 20.19 32.90 60.46
C GLU A 9 20.35 33.34 58.99
N ILE A 10 21.48 33.01 58.34
CA ILE A 10 21.61 33.10 56.88
C ILE A 10 22.33 31.85 56.39
N LEU A 11 21.64 30.71 56.48
CA LEU A 11 22.01 29.49 55.78
C LEU A 11 20.71 28.72 55.53
N THR A 12 20.49 28.39 54.25
CA THR A 12 19.41 27.57 53.67
C THR A 12 18.10 28.27 53.29
N HIS A 13 18.14 29.14 52.27
CA HIS A 13 17.11 28.99 51.22
C HIS A 13 17.49 27.78 50.37
N ARG A 14 17.00 26.60 50.74
CA ARG A 14 16.89 25.47 49.82
C ARG A 14 15.90 25.91 48.74
N VAL A 15 16.41 26.33 47.59
CA VAL A 15 15.61 26.39 46.35
C VAL A 15 15.21 24.94 46.07
N GLY A 16 13.92 24.62 46.26
CA GLY A 16 13.42 23.26 46.17
C GLY A 16 13.58 22.72 44.74
N ARG A 17 14.37 21.66 44.58
CA ARG A 17 14.37 20.88 43.33
C ARG A 17 13.01 20.22 43.17
N ARG A 18 12.50 20.14 41.94
CA ARG A 18 11.25 19.42 41.64
C ARG A 18 11.38 17.93 41.90
N THR A 19 10.32 17.34 42.44
CA THR A 19 10.17 15.89 42.65
C THR A 19 9.40 15.27 41.49
N GLU A 20 9.49 13.96 41.32
CA GLU A 20 8.76 13.22 40.28
C GLU A 20 7.24 13.44 40.34
N PRO A 21 6.57 13.40 41.51
CA PRO A 21 5.15 13.72 41.60
C PRO A 21 4.80 15.10 41.03
N SER A 22 5.62 16.12 41.31
CA SER A 22 5.39 17.50 40.79
C SER A 22 5.56 17.60 39.27
N VAL A 23 6.40 16.76 38.67
CA VAL A 23 6.54 16.67 37.21
C VAL A 23 5.37 15.92 36.60
N ASN A 24 4.88 14.87 37.27
CA ASN A 24 3.72 14.09 36.85
C ASN A 24 2.45 14.96 36.82
N GLU A 25 2.25 15.86 37.78
CA GLU A 25 1.14 16.82 37.77
C GLU A 25 1.17 17.78 36.57
N ASP A 26 2.34 18.35 36.27
CA ASP A 26 2.47 19.28 35.16
C ASP A 26 2.37 18.56 33.81
N LEU A 27 2.87 17.33 33.71
CA LEU A 27 2.67 16.48 32.55
C LEU A 27 1.19 16.11 32.38
N ALA A 28 0.50 15.72 33.44
CA ALA A 28 -0.92 15.41 33.41
C ALA A 28 -1.75 16.63 32.97
N ALA A 29 -1.43 17.83 33.45
CA ALA A 29 -2.09 19.06 33.01
C ALA A 29 -1.94 19.29 31.50
N VAL A 30 -0.71 19.20 30.96
CA VAL A 30 -0.47 19.38 29.53
C VAL A 30 -1.14 18.29 28.68
N LEU A 31 -1.11 17.03 29.14
CA LEU A 31 -1.79 15.93 28.47
C LEU A 31 -3.32 16.09 28.51
N ASN A 32 -3.89 16.57 29.61
CA ASN A 32 -5.32 16.84 29.73
C ASN A 32 -5.79 17.85 28.68
N ASP A 33 -5.02 18.94 28.50
CA ASP A 33 -5.31 19.98 27.52
C ASP A 33 -5.23 19.46 26.07
N LYS A 34 -4.30 18.54 25.76
CA LYS A 34 -4.09 18.01 24.40
C LYS A 34 -4.96 16.79 24.04
N LEU A 35 -5.27 15.94 25.01
CA LEU A 35 -6.07 14.74 24.79
C LEU A 35 -7.57 15.04 24.77
N SER A 36 -8.00 16.08 25.49
CA SER A 36 -9.42 16.26 25.83
C SER A 36 -10.01 15.04 26.57
N TRP A 37 -9.15 14.23 27.19
CA TRP A 37 -9.48 13.05 27.99
C TRP A 37 -9.31 13.38 29.46
N THR A 38 -9.86 12.55 30.35
CA THR A 38 -9.64 12.71 31.78
C THR A 38 -8.24 12.19 32.13
N VAL A 39 -7.36 13.10 32.53
CA VAL A 39 -5.98 12.78 32.97
C VAL A 39 -5.81 13.15 34.43
N THR A 40 -5.43 12.17 35.25
CA THR A 40 -5.21 12.38 36.69
C THR A 40 -3.81 11.91 37.09
N ALA A 41 -3.03 12.80 37.70
CA ALA A 41 -1.74 12.46 38.31
C ALA A 41 -1.89 12.13 39.81
N GLN A 42 -1.00 11.29 40.33
CA GLN A 42 -0.91 11.00 41.75
C GLN A 42 0.08 11.95 42.46
N LEU A 43 -0.31 12.37 43.67
CA LEU A 43 0.36 13.40 44.48
C LEU A 43 1.38 12.87 45.51
N VAL A 44 1.55 11.55 45.64
CA VAL A 44 2.33 10.92 46.74
C VAL A 44 3.29 9.88 46.17
N ASP A 45 4.55 9.89 46.63
CA ASP A 45 5.60 8.92 46.27
C ASP A 45 5.11 7.47 46.51
N ALA A 46 4.72 6.79 45.44
CA ALA A 46 3.98 5.54 45.48
C ALA A 46 4.88 4.29 45.39
N HIS A 47 5.77 4.10 46.36
CA HIS A 47 6.39 2.78 46.55
C HIS A 47 5.47 1.78 47.28
N GLN A 48 4.23 2.14 47.66
CA GLN A 48 3.36 1.29 48.50
C GLN A 48 1.90 1.08 48.05
N SER A 49 1.38 1.72 46.99
CA SER A 49 -0.08 1.74 46.75
C SER A 49 -0.60 1.00 45.50
N GLY A 50 0.24 0.52 44.58
CA GLY A 50 -0.23 -0.18 43.37
C GLY A 50 -1.00 0.70 42.38
N ILE A 51 -0.99 2.03 42.59
CA ILE A 51 -1.67 3.04 41.77
C ILE A 51 -0.66 3.61 40.77
N PRO A 52 -1.05 3.86 39.51
CA PRO A 52 -0.15 4.46 38.54
C PRO A 52 0.15 5.94 38.76
N ASP A 53 1.31 6.40 38.29
CA ASP A 53 1.70 7.82 38.38
C ASP A 53 0.70 8.75 37.70
N ILE A 54 0.29 8.39 36.47
CA ILE A 54 -0.73 9.08 35.71
C ILE A 54 -1.72 8.06 35.15
N VAL A 55 -3.00 8.36 35.31
CA VAL A 55 -4.11 7.56 34.78
C VAL A 55 -4.83 8.40 33.73
N ILE A 56 -4.97 7.83 32.54
CA ILE A 56 -5.58 8.47 31.38
C ILE A 56 -6.80 7.64 30.99
N SER A 57 -7.98 8.26 31.00
CA SER A 57 -9.24 7.59 30.70
C SER A 57 -10.17 8.43 29.83
N GLU A 58 -10.83 7.75 28.89
CA GLU A 58 -11.94 8.28 28.08
C GLU A 58 -13.02 7.21 28.02
N GLN A 59 -14.27 7.64 28.04
CA GLN A 59 -15.42 6.74 27.91
C GLN A 59 -15.35 5.95 26.59
N GLY A 60 -15.58 4.64 26.66
CA GLY A 60 -15.49 3.74 25.50
C GLY A 60 -14.06 3.32 25.10
N ARG A 61 -13.02 3.89 25.71
CA ARG A 61 -11.61 3.51 25.47
C ARG A 61 -11.01 2.65 26.58
N ALA A 62 -9.89 2.00 26.28
CA ALA A 62 -9.10 1.33 27.31
C ALA A 62 -8.36 2.39 28.14
N THR A 63 -8.40 2.26 29.47
CA THR A 63 -7.59 3.08 30.37
C THR A 63 -6.11 2.84 30.09
N VAL A 64 -5.36 3.94 29.93
CA VAL A 64 -3.91 3.92 29.75
C VAL A 64 -3.28 4.45 31.03
N ALA A 65 -2.47 3.60 31.67
CA ALA A 65 -1.59 4.04 32.75
C ALA A 65 -0.29 4.57 32.15
N LEU A 66 0.36 5.50 32.84
CA LEU A 66 1.66 6.02 32.48
C LEU A 66 2.51 6.09 33.75
N GLU A 67 3.66 5.42 33.72
CA GLU A 67 4.69 5.50 34.77
C GLU A 67 5.83 6.37 34.25
N ASN A 68 6.22 7.39 35.02
CA ASN A 68 7.24 8.34 34.61
C ASN A 68 8.41 8.35 35.60
N GLU A 69 9.63 8.24 35.08
CA GLU A 69 10.85 8.35 35.87
C GLU A 69 11.78 9.41 35.26
N ILE A 70 12.28 10.32 36.08
CA ILE A 70 13.25 11.32 35.64
C ILE A 70 14.62 10.66 35.53
N ASN A 71 15.35 10.92 34.45
CA ASN A 71 16.68 10.34 34.30
C ASN A 71 17.62 10.67 35.50
N PRO A 72 18.59 9.78 35.83
CA PRO A 72 18.83 8.47 35.24
C PRO A 72 17.82 7.42 35.73
N ALA A 73 16.99 6.92 34.82
CA ALA A 73 15.85 6.06 35.13
C ALA A 73 16.25 4.56 35.21
N GLN A 74 15.93 3.89 36.31
CA GLN A 74 16.27 2.49 36.60
C GLN A 74 15.05 1.59 36.87
N THR A 75 13.93 2.11 37.38
CA THR A 75 12.81 1.28 37.86
C THR A 75 11.55 1.34 37.01
N VAL A 76 11.39 2.35 36.14
CA VAL A 76 10.17 2.62 35.36
C VAL A 76 9.55 1.39 34.68
N ARG A 77 10.39 0.49 34.16
CA ARG A 77 9.89 -0.75 33.54
C ARG A 77 9.25 -1.69 34.55
N LYS A 78 9.92 -1.92 35.69
CA LYS A 78 9.39 -2.79 36.75
C LYS A 78 8.12 -2.20 37.34
N ASP A 79 8.09 -0.88 37.49
CA ASP A 79 6.92 -0.16 37.97
C ASP A 79 5.76 -0.33 36.98
N ALA A 80 6.00 -0.16 35.67
CA ALA A 80 5.01 -0.36 34.62
C ALA A 80 4.49 -1.80 34.54
N GLU A 81 5.37 -2.80 34.63
CA GLU A 81 5.00 -4.23 34.70
C GLU A 81 4.08 -4.51 35.88
N SER A 82 4.34 -3.89 37.03
CA SER A 82 3.52 -4.06 38.25
C SER A 82 2.11 -3.49 38.12
N ARG A 83 1.87 -2.56 37.17
CA ARG A 83 0.54 -1.97 36.93
C ARG A 83 -0.35 -2.83 36.05
N LEU A 84 0.21 -3.69 35.21
CA LEU A 84 -0.59 -4.54 34.33
C LEU A 84 -1.50 -5.47 35.15
N GLY A 85 -2.79 -5.46 34.83
CA GLY A 85 -3.80 -6.28 35.48
C GLY A 85 -4.33 -5.74 36.81
N THR A 86 -3.77 -4.63 37.34
CA THR A 86 -4.37 -3.93 38.48
C THR A 86 -5.69 -3.27 38.07
N SER A 87 -6.54 -2.97 39.05
CA SER A 87 -7.87 -2.41 38.79
C SER A 87 -7.96 -0.96 39.26
N ILE A 88 -8.46 -0.09 38.38
CA ILE A 88 -8.85 1.28 38.71
C ILE A 88 -10.36 1.36 38.55
N GLY A 89 -11.06 1.51 39.68
CA GLY A 89 -12.51 1.37 39.72
C GLY A 89 -12.92 -0.03 39.25
N SER A 90 -13.74 -0.12 38.20
CA SER A 90 -14.22 -1.37 37.60
C SER A 90 -13.39 -1.84 36.40
N GLN A 91 -12.38 -1.09 35.97
CA GLN A 91 -11.57 -1.41 34.79
C GLN A 91 -10.21 -1.99 35.19
N LYS A 92 -9.74 -3.00 34.43
CA LYS A 92 -8.37 -3.49 34.53
C LYS A 92 -7.45 -2.69 33.62
N ILE A 93 -6.25 -2.39 34.11
CA ILE A 93 -5.21 -1.76 33.32
C ILE A 93 -4.58 -2.81 32.41
N THR A 94 -4.77 -2.66 31.10
CA THR A 94 -4.16 -3.54 30.09
C THR A 94 -3.07 -2.85 29.28
N ASN A 95 -2.92 -1.53 29.43
CA ASN A 95 -1.99 -0.71 28.68
C ASN A 95 -1.24 0.23 29.63
N VAL A 96 0.08 0.14 29.64
CA VAL A 96 0.95 0.97 30.49
C VAL A 96 2.06 1.58 29.65
N VAL A 97 2.18 2.90 29.65
CA VAL A 97 3.25 3.63 28.98
C VAL A 97 4.40 3.81 29.96
N GLU A 98 5.56 3.24 29.64
CA GLU A 98 6.82 3.60 30.28
C GLU A 98 7.24 4.98 29.74
N LEU A 99 7.46 5.97 30.61
CA LEU A 99 7.94 7.29 30.22
C LEU A 99 9.23 7.63 30.95
N ARG A 100 10.21 8.17 30.22
CA ARG A 100 11.40 8.77 30.82
C ARG A 100 11.50 10.23 30.43
N THR A 101 11.78 11.06 31.42
CA THR A 101 11.89 12.51 31.29
C THR A 101 13.32 13.00 31.56
N SER A 102 13.63 14.20 31.07
CA SER A 102 14.96 14.82 31.18
C SER A 102 15.36 15.13 32.63
N GLU A 103 16.65 15.03 32.97
CA GLU A 103 17.16 15.49 34.28
C GLU A 103 16.88 16.97 34.54
N LEU A 104 16.77 17.77 33.47
CA LEU A 104 16.50 19.20 33.52
C LEU A 104 15.17 19.55 34.20
N TYR A 105 14.19 18.63 34.24
CA TYR A 105 12.95 18.86 34.97
C TYR A 105 13.18 19.13 36.46
N ARG A 106 14.25 18.60 37.06
CA ARG A 106 14.60 18.84 38.48
C ARG A 106 15.07 20.27 38.75
N GLU A 107 15.51 20.98 37.72
CA GLU A 107 16.07 22.32 37.79
C GLU A 107 15.02 23.43 37.58
N LEU A 108 13.83 23.08 37.09
CA LEU A 108 12.74 24.02 36.84
C LEU A 108 12.06 24.45 38.15
N LEU A 109 11.91 25.76 38.35
CA LEU A 109 11.48 26.32 39.64
C LEU A 109 9.96 26.50 39.77
N THR A 110 9.26 26.68 38.65
CA THR A 110 7.81 26.93 38.63
C THR A 110 7.07 25.96 37.71
N SER A 111 5.76 25.78 37.93
CA SER A 111 4.89 24.97 37.04
C SER A 111 4.75 25.56 35.65
N ASN A 112 4.79 26.89 35.52
CA ASN A 112 4.76 27.51 34.21
C ASN A 112 6.03 27.19 33.42
N ASP A 113 7.21 27.32 34.05
CA ASP A 113 8.48 26.97 33.39
C ASP A 113 8.53 25.48 33.03
N ALA A 114 7.99 24.61 33.89
CA ALA A 114 7.90 23.18 33.62
C ALA A 114 6.99 22.87 32.43
N ARG A 115 5.79 23.44 32.37
CA ARG A 115 4.85 23.24 31.25
C ARG A 115 5.40 23.81 29.95
N ASP A 116 6.02 24.98 29.99
CA ASP A 116 6.70 25.58 28.85
C ASP A 116 7.84 24.69 28.35
N TYR A 117 8.58 24.05 29.26
CA TYR A 117 9.61 23.09 28.90
C TYR A 117 9.00 21.81 28.30
N ILE A 118 7.92 21.24 28.85
CA ILE A 118 7.21 20.07 28.29
C ILE A 118 6.82 20.31 26.83
N HIS A 119 6.32 21.50 26.50
CA HIS A 119 5.96 21.85 25.13
C HIS A 119 7.14 21.93 24.16
N ARG A 120 8.35 22.20 24.68
CA ARG A 120 9.57 22.37 23.88
C ARG A 120 10.48 21.14 23.93
N ASP A 121 10.28 20.24 24.89
CA ASP A 121 11.11 19.07 25.12
C ASP A 121 10.92 18.05 23.97
N PRO A 122 11.95 17.85 23.12
CA PRO A 122 11.89 16.85 22.06
C PRO A 122 12.27 15.45 22.58
N GLY A 123 12.56 15.31 23.87
CA GLY A 123 13.36 14.23 24.45
C GLY A 123 12.58 13.18 25.23
N PHE A 124 11.24 13.17 25.20
CA PHE A 124 10.48 12.11 25.85
C PHE A 124 10.90 10.76 25.28
N ARG A 125 11.18 9.81 26.17
CA ARG A 125 11.46 8.42 25.78
C ARG A 125 10.34 7.54 26.28
N TYR A 126 9.65 6.87 25.37
CA TYR A 126 8.46 6.11 25.73
C TYR A 126 8.38 4.73 25.07
N ALA A 127 7.69 3.81 25.74
CA ALA A 127 7.34 2.49 25.25
C ALA A 127 5.99 2.06 25.84
N LEU A 128 5.29 1.15 25.18
CA LEU A 128 3.99 0.61 25.61
C LEU A 128 4.16 -0.84 26.04
N LEU A 129 3.62 -1.17 27.21
CA LEU A 129 3.30 -2.53 27.62
C LEU A 129 1.81 -2.76 27.42
N SER A 130 1.45 -3.81 26.69
CA SER A 130 0.07 -4.22 26.47
C SER A 130 -0.10 -5.69 26.84
N GLY A 131 -0.96 -5.98 27.82
CA GLY A 131 -1.08 -7.34 28.38
C GLY A 131 -2.12 -7.46 29.48
N LEU A 132 -2.35 -8.70 29.92
CA LEU A 132 -3.33 -9.01 30.97
C LEU A 132 -2.75 -8.86 32.38
N ASN A 133 -1.44 -9.08 32.52
CA ASN A 133 -0.71 -9.05 33.78
C ASN A 133 0.80 -8.97 33.52
N SER A 134 1.60 -8.86 34.59
CA SER A 134 3.06 -8.77 34.54
C SER A 134 3.78 -9.95 33.88
N ASN A 135 3.13 -11.12 33.73
CA ASN A 135 3.72 -12.30 33.11
C ASN A 135 3.23 -12.54 31.67
N GLU A 136 2.20 -11.84 31.23
CA GLU A 136 1.55 -12.04 29.93
C GLU A 136 1.31 -10.67 29.27
N TYR A 137 2.37 -10.13 28.67
CA TYR A 137 2.34 -8.84 27.98
C TYR A 137 3.29 -8.81 26.78
N VAL A 138 3.01 -7.88 25.86
CA VAL A 138 3.88 -7.50 24.74
C VAL A 138 4.36 -6.07 24.97
N ARG A 139 5.65 -5.83 24.74
CA ARG A 139 6.25 -4.49 24.80
C ARG A 139 6.51 -3.95 23.40
N PHE A 140 6.17 -2.69 23.16
CA PHE A 140 6.49 -1.97 21.92
C PHE A 140 7.19 -0.64 22.22
N PRO A 141 8.37 -0.36 21.63
CA PRO A 141 9.19 -1.27 20.84
C PRO A 141 9.69 -2.43 21.72
N THR A 142 10.09 -3.55 21.12
CA THR A 142 10.57 -4.70 21.92
C THR A 142 11.81 -4.30 22.73
N ASN A 143 12.71 -3.54 22.10
CA ASN A 143 13.96 -3.05 22.68
C ASN A 143 14.05 -1.52 22.59
N GLY A 144 14.70 -0.91 23.56
CA GLY A 144 14.87 0.54 23.62
C GLY A 144 13.58 1.31 23.89
N TYR A 145 13.57 2.58 23.51
CA TYR A 145 12.46 3.52 23.67
C TYR A 145 12.28 4.34 22.40
N LEU A 146 11.04 4.62 22.04
CA LEU A 146 10.72 5.66 21.06
C LEU A 146 11.16 7.02 21.62
N ARG A 147 11.41 7.97 20.72
CA ARG A 147 11.73 9.36 21.07
C ARG A 147 10.81 10.30 20.34
N GLY A 148 10.29 11.30 21.03
CA GLY A 148 9.43 12.32 20.42
C GLY A 148 9.11 13.45 21.38
N ASN A 149 8.41 14.45 20.87
CA ASN A 149 7.89 15.56 21.66
C ASN A 149 6.54 15.19 22.32
N ILE A 150 5.91 16.15 23.00
CA ILE A 150 4.63 15.94 23.67
C ILE A 150 3.47 15.60 22.70
N ASP A 151 3.48 16.11 21.46
CA ASP A 151 2.45 15.80 20.45
C ASP A 151 2.58 14.36 19.95
N ASP A 152 3.82 13.87 19.83
CA ASP A 152 4.12 12.48 19.50
C ASP A 152 3.66 11.55 20.63
N LEU A 153 4.03 11.85 21.88
CA LEU A 153 3.58 11.09 23.06
C LEU A 153 2.04 11.09 23.17
N THR A 154 1.40 12.22 22.92
CA THR A 154 -0.07 12.33 22.93
C THR A 154 -0.70 11.44 21.85
N SER A 155 -0.15 11.45 20.63
CA SER A 155 -0.61 10.58 19.54
C SER A 155 -0.40 9.10 19.88
N PHE A 156 0.72 8.77 20.51
CA PHE A 156 1.05 7.42 20.97
C PHE A 156 0.07 6.90 22.04
N ILE A 157 -0.23 7.72 23.05
CA ILE A 157 -1.23 7.42 24.10
C ILE A 157 -2.62 7.21 23.48
N ARG A 158 -3.02 8.05 22.52
CA ARG A 158 -4.31 7.90 21.83
C ARG A 158 -4.43 6.55 21.12
N ALA A 159 -3.35 6.13 20.46
CA ALA A 159 -3.29 4.84 19.79
C ALA A 159 -3.26 3.66 20.77
N ALA A 160 -2.58 3.82 21.92
CA ALA A 160 -2.55 2.82 22.99
C ALA A 160 -3.92 2.63 23.68
N GLY A 161 -4.75 3.68 23.74
CA GLY A 161 -6.09 3.65 24.33
C GLY A 161 -7.14 2.87 23.52
N VAL A 162 -6.78 2.28 22.38
CA VAL A 162 -7.70 1.49 21.55
C VAL A 162 -8.00 0.13 22.21
N PRO A 163 -9.26 -0.18 22.57
CA PRO A 163 -9.60 -1.37 23.36
C PRO A 163 -9.63 -2.64 22.50
N SER A 164 -8.48 -3.30 22.32
CA SER A 164 -8.34 -4.46 21.44
C SER A 164 -9.30 -5.61 21.74
N GLU A 165 -9.54 -5.93 23.01
CA GLU A 165 -10.47 -7.00 23.40
C GLU A 165 -11.92 -6.67 23.05
N THR A 166 -12.38 -5.45 23.37
CA THR A 166 -13.73 -4.97 23.03
C THR A 166 -13.94 -4.93 21.52
N LEU A 167 -12.93 -4.49 20.75
CA LEU A 167 -12.96 -4.52 19.29
C LEU A 167 -13.11 -5.96 18.76
N ASN A 168 -12.33 -6.91 19.28
CA ASN A 168 -12.41 -8.31 18.86
C ASN A 168 -13.78 -8.93 19.18
N ARG A 169 -14.35 -8.62 20.35
CA ARG A 169 -15.72 -9.05 20.71
C ARG A 169 -16.76 -8.44 19.76
N ALA A 170 -16.63 -7.15 19.43
CA ALA A 170 -17.53 -6.48 18.48
C ALA A 170 -17.45 -7.11 17.07
N ILE A 171 -16.24 -7.40 16.59
CA ILE A 171 -16.01 -8.10 15.32
C ILE A 171 -16.67 -9.48 15.33
N HIS A 172 -16.58 -10.22 16.43
CA HIS A 172 -17.23 -11.52 16.56
C HIS A 172 -18.76 -11.44 16.59
N ILE A 173 -19.34 -10.40 17.20
CA ILE A 173 -20.78 -10.15 17.13
C ILE A 173 -21.20 -9.87 15.68
N LEU A 174 -20.45 -9.04 14.95
CA LEU A 174 -20.71 -8.75 13.54
C LEU A 174 -20.58 -10.01 12.66
N GLU A 175 -19.58 -10.86 12.89
CA GLU A 175 -19.42 -12.17 12.21
C GLU A 175 -20.67 -13.03 12.32
N LYS A 176 -21.12 -13.20 13.56
CA LYS A 176 -22.25 -14.05 13.88
C LYS A 176 -23.51 -13.48 13.25
N ALA A 177 -23.72 -12.17 13.40
CA ALA A 177 -24.86 -11.46 12.83
C ALA A 177 -24.93 -11.62 11.31
N VAL A 178 -23.82 -11.36 10.60
CA VAL A 178 -23.79 -11.51 9.13
C VAL A 178 -23.99 -12.95 8.70
N SER A 179 -23.42 -13.93 9.43
CA SER A 179 -23.63 -15.35 9.13
C SER A 179 -25.09 -15.76 9.29
N THR A 180 -25.73 -15.38 10.41
CA THR A 180 -27.18 -15.59 10.62
C THR A 180 -28.02 -14.85 9.57
N GLY A 181 -27.63 -13.63 9.20
CA GLY A 181 -28.29 -12.85 8.16
C GLY A 181 -28.24 -13.54 6.80
N ILE A 182 -27.10 -14.12 6.42
CA ILE A 182 -26.96 -14.92 5.19
C ILE A 182 -27.91 -16.12 5.24
N GLU A 183 -28.02 -16.84 6.35
CA GLU A 183 -28.92 -18.00 6.48
C GLU A 183 -30.39 -17.63 6.22
N HIS A 184 -30.84 -16.47 6.70
CA HIS A 184 -32.19 -15.96 6.40
C HIS A 184 -32.34 -15.56 4.94
N LEU A 185 -31.39 -14.81 4.41
CA LEU A 185 -31.44 -14.32 3.03
C LEU A 185 -31.36 -15.45 2.00
N VAL A 186 -30.64 -16.54 2.29
CA VAL A 186 -30.62 -17.75 1.45
C VAL A 186 -32.02 -18.33 1.32
N LYS A 187 -32.77 -18.45 2.44
CA LYS A 187 -34.16 -18.92 2.41
C LYS A 187 -35.07 -18.00 1.57
N VAL A 188 -34.79 -16.69 1.57
CA VAL A 188 -35.54 -15.71 0.78
C VAL A 188 -35.28 -15.89 -0.71
N VAL A 189 -34.02 -15.95 -1.13
CA VAL A 189 -33.68 -16.05 -2.57
C VAL A 189 -33.98 -17.42 -3.16
N ASP A 190 -33.94 -18.49 -2.36
CA ASP A 190 -34.37 -19.83 -2.77
C ASP A 190 -35.89 -19.88 -3.05
N GLN A 191 -36.67 -18.99 -2.43
CA GLN A 191 -38.12 -18.90 -2.59
C GLN A 191 -38.56 -17.85 -3.62
N SER A 192 -37.68 -16.91 -4.00
CA SER A 192 -38.01 -15.80 -4.90
C SER A 192 -36.85 -15.45 -5.85
N SER A 193 -36.92 -15.94 -7.08
CA SER A 193 -35.96 -15.56 -8.14
C SER A 193 -36.03 -14.07 -8.48
N ALA A 194 -37.20 -13.45 -8.33
CA ALA A 194 -37.37 -12.00 -8.53
C ALA A 194 -36.61 -11.19 -7.48
N THR A 195 -36.66 -11.60 -6.20
CA THR A 195 -35.86 -10.97 -5.14
C THR A 195 -34.37 -11.18 -5.37
N MET A 196 -33.97 -12.37 -5.84
CA MET A 196 -32.59 -12.64 -6.21
C MET A 196 -32.08 -11.66 -7.29
N GLN A 197 -32.87 -11.43 -8.35
CA GLN A 197 -32.54 -10.48 -9.42
C GLN A 197 -32.51 -9.03 -8.93
N GLU A 198 -33.50 -8.61 -8.14
CA GLU A 198 -33.56 -7.26 -7.57
C GLU A 198 -32.36 -6.98 -6.64
N LEU A 199 -31.96 -7.93 -5.80
CA LEU A 199 -30.76 -7.82 -4.97
C LEU A 199 -29.48 -7.73 -5.81
N ALA A 200 -29.38 -8.52 -6.88
CA ALA A 200 -28.26 -8.48 -7.80
C ALA A 200 -28.14 -7.11 -8.48
N GLU A 201 -29.26 -6.55 -8.94
CA GLU A 201 -29.34 -5.21 -9.54
C GLU A 201 -28.95 -4.11 -8.55
N LEU A 202 -29.47 -4.15 -7.31
CA LEU A 202 -29.18 -3.14 -6.27
C LEU A 202 -27.69 -3.09 -5.87
N LEU A 203 -27.03 -4.25 -5.88
CA LEU A 203 -25.59 -4.38 -5.59
C LEU A 203 -24.72 -4.20 -6.83
N CYS A 204 -25.32 -4.07 -8.02
CA CYS A 204 -24.64 -4.13 -9.31
C CYS A 204 -23.77 -5.40 -9.47
N GLN A 205 -24.25 -6.55 -8.99
CA GLN A 205 -23.53 -7.83 -9.03
C GLN A 205 -24.20 -8.81 -9.98
N ASP A 206 -23.40 -9.72 -10.55
CA ASP A 206 -23.89 -10.81 -11.39
C ASP A 206 -24.00 -12.09 -10.55
N PHE A 207 -25.21 -12.61 -10.40
CA PHE A 207 -25.48 -13.84 -9.64
C PHE A 207 -25.47 -15.09 -10.53
N ASP A 208 -25.18 -14.93 -11.83
CA ASP A 208 -25.11 -16.02 -12.79
C ASP A 208 -23.66 -16.50 -12.97
N ALA A 209 -23.36 -17.66 -12.38
CA ALA A 209 -22.13 -18.40 -12.67
C ALA A 209 -22.49 -19.76 -13.28
N GLU A 210 -21.79 -20.13 -14.37
CA GLU A 210 -21.98 -21.40 -15.10
C GLU A 210 -21.70 -22.64 -14.23
N VAL A 211 -20.90 -22.50 -13.16
CA VAL A 211 -20.52 -23.58 -12.24
C VAL A 211 -21.27 -23.43 -10.92
N VAL A 212 -22.01 -24.47 -10.51
CA VAL A 212 -22.89 -24.47 -9.33
C VAL A 212 -22.18 -24.07 -8.03
N ASP A 213 -20.98 -24.61 -7.77
CA ASP A 213 -20.22 -24.29 -6.55
C ASP A 213 -19.73 -22.83 -6.55
N GLN A 214 -19.34 -22.31 -7.72
CA GLN A 214 -18.95 -20.92 -7.87
C GLN A 214 -20.16 -19.99 -7.68
N ARG A 215 -21.33 -20.39 -8.19
CA ARG A 215 -22.59 -19.66 -8.02
C ARG A 215 -22.98 -19.55 -6.56
N ARG A 216 -22.96 -20.66 -5.80
CA ARG A 216 -23.25 -20.66 -4.36
C ARG A 216 -22.32 -19.72 -3.59
N LYS A 217 -21.03 -19.71 -3.93
CA LYS A 217 -20.05 -18.82 -3.32
C LYS A 217 -20.34 -17.34 -3.64
N THR A 218 -20.58 -17.01 -4.91
CA THR A 218 -20.90 -15.63 -5.33
C THR A 218 -22.18 -15.12 -4.69
N VAL A 219 -23.26 -15.92 -4.70
CA VAL A 219 -24.52 -15.53 -4.05
C VAL A 219 -24.34 -15.36 -2.55
N GLY A 220 -23.65 -16.29 -1.87
CA GLY A 220 -23.37 -16.16 -0.44
C GLY A 220 -22.59 -14.89 -0.08
N GLN A 221 -21.63 -14.48 -0.93
CA GLN A 221 -20.89 -13.23 -0.79
C GLN A 221 -21.79 -12.00 -0.93
N ALA A 222 -22.63 -11.98 -1.97
CA ALA A 222 -23.59 -10.91 -2.20
C ALA A 222 -24.56 -10.75 -1.03
N LEU A 223 -25.13 -11.85 -0.54
CA LEU A 223 -26.02 -11.84 0.63
C LEU A 223 -25.29 -11.38 1.91
N GLY A 224 -24.00 -11.71 2.05
CA GLY A 224 -23.16 -11.17 3.12
C GLY A 224 -23.04 -9.66 3.07
N ILE A 225 -22.92 -9.07 1.87
CA ILE A 225 -22.93 -7.61 1.67
C ILE A 225 -24.28 -7.02 2.08
N VAL A 226 -25.40 -7.63 1.67
CA VAL A 226 -26.75 -7.20 2.05
C VAL A 226 -26.90 -7.16 3.58
N ALA A 227 -26.57 -8.26 4.25
CA ALA A 227 -26.65 -8.36 5.71
C ALA A 227 -25.75 -7.32 6.39
N THR A 228 -24.54 -7.09 5.86
CA THR A 228 -23.61 -6.08 6.39
C THR A 228 -24.16 -4.66 6.26
N ILE A 229 -24.74 -4.29 5.11
CA ILE A 229 -25.31 -2.95 4.87
C ILE A 229 -26.49 -2.69 5.82
N ILE A 230 -27.39 -3.66 5.95
CA ILE A 230 -28.57 -3.51 6.83
C ILE A 230 -28.14 -3.43 8.30
N LEU A 231 -27.21 -4.28 8.73
CA LEU A 231 -26.68 -4.26 10.09
C LEU A 231 -25.94 -2.95 10.39
N ASN A 232 -25.15 -2.43 9.44
CA ASN A 232 -24.49 -1.12 9.55
C ASN A 232 -25.53 0.00 9.70
N ALA A 233 -26.55 0.05 8.84
CA ALA A 233 -27.61 1.05 8.94
C ALA A 233 -28.36 1.00 10.28
N MET A 234 -28.64 -0.20 10.82
CA MET A 234 -29.23 -0.33 12.16
C MET A 234 -28.28 0.13 13.27
N ALA A 235 -26.99 -0.20 13.19
CA ALA A 235 -25.98 0.30 14.14
C ALA A 235 -25.85 1.83 14.08
N PHE A 236 -25.93 2.42 12.88
CA PHE A 236 -25.88 3.87 12.70
C PHE A 236 -27.17 4.55 13.19
N GLN A 237 -28.34 3.92 13.02
CA GLN A 237 -29.60 4.41 13.62
C GLN A 237 -29.48 4.54 15.14
N GLN A 238 -28.79 3.63 15.82
CA GLN A 238 -28.56 3.74 17.27
C GLN A 238 -27.71 4.94 17.64
N GLN A 239 -26.76 5.33 16.77
CA GLN A 239 -25.92 6.53 16.98
C GLN A 239 -26.73 7.81 16.78
N LEU A 240 -27.68 7.80 15.83
CA LEU A 240 -28.61 8.91 15.61
C LEU A 240 -29.76 8.97 16.62
N ALA A 241 -29.97 7.93 17.43
CA ALA A 241 -31.11 7.85 18.33
C ALA A 241 -31.13 9.03 19.31
N GLY A 242 -32.28 9.69 19.42
CA GLY A 242 -32.43 10.91 20.22
C GLY A 242 -31.99 12.20 19.52
N ILE A 243 -31.19 12.11 18.46
CA ILE A 243 -30.89 13.21 17.55
C ILE A 243 -32.02 13.29 16.52
N HIS A 244 -32.53 14.48 16.22
CA HIS A 244 -33.61 14.70 15.24
C HIS A 244 -34.88 13.83 15.44
N ASN A 245 -35.19 13.45 16.70
CA ASN A 245 -36.35 12.60 17.04
C ASN A 245 -36.34 11.20 16.39
N ILE A 246 -35.14 10.67 16.08
CA ILE A 246 -34.95 9.30 15.62
C ILE A 246 -35.05 8.33 16.80
N GLU A 247 -35.77 7.24 16.62
CA GLU A 247 -35.97 6.22 17.64
C GLU A 247 -34.84 5.18 17.70
N SER A 248 -34.47 4.79 18.94
CA SER A 248 -33.59 3.66 19.15
C SER A 248 -34.31 2.32 18.90
N ILE A 249 -33.55 1.28 18.55
CA ILE A 249 -34.09 -0.06 18.34
C ILE A 249 -34.79 -0.58 19.60
N ALA A 250 -34.23 -0.30 20.79
CA ALA A 250 -34.81 -0.68 22.07
C ALA A 250 -36.19 -0.03 22.30
N ARG A 251 -36.39 1.22 21.86
CA ARG A 251 -37.69 1.92 21.93
C ARG A 251 -38.69 1.37 20.92
N MET A 252 -38.24 1.03 19.72
CA MET A 252 -39.10 0.37 18.73
C MET A 252 -39.55 -1.00 19.25
N ARG A 253 -38.66 -1.74 19.93
CA ARG A 253 -38.97 -3.02 20.57
C ARG A 253 -40.00 -2.88 21.69
N SER A 254 -39.82 -1.90 22.58
CA SER A 254 -40.75 -1.68 23.70
C SER A 254 -42.14 -1.17 23.26
N THR A 255 -42.23 -0.59 22.06
CA THR A 255 -43.48 -0.11 21.47
C THR A 255 -44.07 -1.04 20.41
N ASP A 256 -43.58 -2.28 20.31
CA ASP A 256 -44.04 -3.32 19.37
C ASP A 256 -43.97 -2.89 17.88
N ARG A 257 -43.03 -2.01 17.56
CA ARG A 257 -42.76 -1.52 16.19
C ARG A 257 -41.47 -2.07 15.60
N LEU A 258 -40.78 -2.98 16.30
CA LEU A 258 -39.57 -3.62 15.79
C LEU A 258 -39.93 -4.75 14.81
N ASN A 259 -40.25 -4.37 13.58
CA ASN A 259 -40.52 -5.23 12.44
C ASN A 259 -40.04 -4.52 11.16
N GLN A 260 -40.11 -5.19 10.01
CA GLN A 260 -39.67 -4.63 8.73
C GLN A 260 -40.33 -3.27 8.46
N SER A 261 -41.65 -3.16 8.63
CA SER A 261 -42.40 -1.93 8.33
C SER A 261 -41.98 -0.78 9.25
N GLY A 262 -41.80 -1.04 10.54
CA GLY A 262 -41.37 -0.02 11.50
C GLY A 262 -39.97 0.51 11.19
N ILE A 263 -39.02 -0.36 10.84
CA ILE A 263 -37.66 0.06 10.44
C ILE A 263 -37.67 0.89 9.17
N LEU A 264 -38.47 0.50 8.16
CA LEU A 264 -38.58 1.25 6.91
C LEU A 264 -39.15 2.66 7.12
N VAL A 265 -40.15 2.81 8.00
CA VAL A 265 -40.70 4.12 8.37
C VAL A 265 -39.66 4.97 9.09
N GLU A 266 -38.92 4.39 10.03
CA GLU A 266 -37.89 5.12 10.77
C GLU A 266 -36.75 5.57 9.86
N TRP A 267 -36.29 4.69 8.97
CA TRP A 267 -35.26 5.01 7.98
C TRP A 267 -35.73 6.06 6.97
N GLN A 268 -37.02 6.12 6.65
CA GLN A 268 -37.55 7.21 5.82
C GLN A 268 -37.37 8.57 6.52
N LYS A 269 -37.62 8.67 7.83
CA LYS A 269 -37.35 9.90 8.59
C LYS A 269 -35.88 10.29 8.55
N ILE A 270 -34.98 9.31 8.64
CA ILE A 270 -33.52 9.54 8.56
C ILE A 270 -33.11 10.05 7.17
N LEU A 271 -33.73 9.52 6.11
CA LEU A 271 -33.55 10.01 4.74
C LEU A 271 -34.06 11.44 4.55
N ASP A 272 -35.14 11.82 5.24
CA ASP A 272 -35.67 13.19 5.23
C ASP A 272 -34.70 14.20 5.90
N ILE A 273 -33.76 13.71 6.73
CA ILE A 273 -32.65 14.49 7.33
C ILE A 273 -31.36 14.35 6.49
N ASN A 274 -31.46 13.78 5.29
CA ASN A 274 -30.42 13.76 4.25
C ASN A 274 -29.21 12.82 4.51
N TYR A 275 -29.39 11.74 5.28
CA TYR A 275 -28.42 10.64 5.40
C TYR A 275 -28.54 9.61 4.24
N TRP A 276 -28.76 10.08 3.01
CA TRP A 276 -29.06 9.25 1.83
C TRP A 276 -27.99 8.19 1.54
N SER A 277 -26.72 8.60 1.59
CA SER A 277 -25.59 7.72 1.27
C SER A 277 -25.53 6.46 2.15
N ILE A 278 -26.09 6.53 3.37
CA ILE A 278 -26.15 5.40 4.31
C ILE A 278 -27.49 4.67 4.16
N PHE A 279 -28.62 5.35 4.32
CA PHE A 279 -29.90 4.67 4.50
C PHE A 279 -30.62 4.30 3.20
N ALA A 280 -30.30 4.92 2.06
CA ALA A 280 -31.07 4.72 0.83
C ALA A 280 -30.90 3.30 0.28
N LEU A 281 -29.65 2.82 0.21
CA LEU A 281 -29.36 1.45 -0.22
C LEU A 281 -29.90 0.44 0.80
N ALA A 282 -29.67 0.68 2.10
CA ALA A 282 -30.13 -0.21 3.16
C ALA A 282 -31.65 -0.39 3.14
N LYS A 283 -32.41 0.72 3.01
CA LYS A 283 -33.88 0.72 2.91
C LYS A 283 -34.36 -0.10 1.71
N ARG A 284 -33.80 0.12 0.52
CA ARG A 284 -34.16 -0.63 -0.70
C ARG A 284 -33.84 -2.13 -0.59
N LEU A 285 -32.70 -2.47 -0.01
CA LEU A 285 -32.34 -3.86 0.24
C LEU A 285 -33.33 -4.53 1.20
N LEU A 286 -33.72 -3.85 2.28
CA LEU A 286 -34.72 -4.36 3.21
C LEU A 286 -36.10 -4.48 2.56
N GLU A 287 -36.50 -3.55 1.70
CA GLU A 287 -37.77 -3.59 0.93
C GLU A 287 -37.84 -4.77 -0.05
N SER A 288 -36.70 -5.18 -0.62
CA SER A 288 -36.65 -6.32 -1.56
C SER A 288 -36.98 -7.66 -0.91
N ILE A 289 -36.89 -7.75 0.43
CA ILE A 289 -37.24 -8.95 1.20
C ILE A 289 -38.77 -9.01 1.37
N ARG A 290 -39.46 -9.52 0.35
CA ARG A 290 -40.94 -9.52 0.25
C ARG A 290 -41.63 -10.70 0.95
N ILE A 291 -40.93 -11.44 1.80
CA ILE A 291 -41.47 -12.56 2.57
C ILE A 291 -41.58 -12.11 4.04
N PRO A 292 -42.76 -11.64 4.52
CA PRO A 292 -42.87 -10.89 5.77
C PRO A 292 -42.29 -11.64 6.98
N VAL A 293 -42.58 -12.94 7.12
CA VAL A 293 -42.09 -13.76 8.24
C VAL A 293 -40.55 -13.82 8.26
N LEU A 294 -39.91 -13.97 7.09
CA LEU A 294 -38.45 -14.01 7.01
C LEU A 294 -37.84 -12.61 7.18
N ALA A 295 -38.50 -11.57 6.67
CA ALA A 295 -38.07 -10.19 6.85
C ALA A 295 -38.08 -9.79 8.33
N ASP A 296 -39.15 -10.11 9.06
CA ASP A 296 -39.26 -9.80 10.48
C ASP A 296 -38.27 -10.61 11.31
N GLN A 297 -38.07 -11.91 11.02
CA GLN A 297 -37.02 -12.72 11.67
C GLN A 297 -35.63 -12.13 11.44
N PHE A 298 -35.32 -11.77 10.19
CA PHE A 298 -34.07 -11.13 9.84
C PHE A 298 -33.88 -9.79 10.58
N VAL A 299 -34.91 -8.94 10.62
CA VAL A 299 -34.88 -7.66 11.35
C VAL A 299 -34.64 -7.87 12.84
N LEU A 300 -35.31 -8.84 13.48
CA LEU A 300 -35.14 -9.13 14.90
C LEU A 300 -33.71 -9.59 15.24
N ASP A 301 -33.11 -10.44 14.41
CA ASP A 301 -31.74 -10.91 14.61
C ASP A 301 -30.71 -9.80 14.38
N MET A 302 -30.90 -8.97 13.34
CA MET A 302 -30.03 -7.82 13.07
C MET A 302 -30.15 -6.76 14.19
N ALA A 303 -31.37 -6.49 14.66
CA ALA A 303 -31.66 -5.58 15.75
C ALA A 303 -31.02 -6.03 17.07
N SER A 304 -31.15 -7.31 17.41
CA SER A 304 -30.53 -7.87 18.62
C SER A 304 -29.00 -7.80 18.56
N SER A 305 -28.43 -8.02 17.38
CA SER A 305 -26.98 -7.88 17.15
C SER A 305 -26.53 -6.42 17.27
N SER A 306 -27.32 -5.47 16.75
CA SER A 306 -27.08 -4.02 16.88
C SER A 306 -27.15 -3.55 18.33
N GLU A 307 -28.13 -4.02 19.11
CA GLU A 307 -28.23 -3.74 20.56
C GLU A 307 -27.02 -4.30 21.33
N ASN A 308 -26.59 -5.51 21.00
CA ASN A 308 -25.38 -6.10 21.60
C ASN A 308 -24.12 -5.29 21.27
N LEU A 309 -23.99 -4.78 20.04
CA LEU A 309 -22.88 -3.88 19.67
C LEU A 309 -22.94 -2.56 20.42
N ALA A 310 -24.12 -1.96 20.55
CA ALA A 310 -24.31 -0.73 21.30
C ALA A 310 -23.93 -0.88 22.78
N SER A 311 -24.22 -2.05 23.37
CA SER A 311 -23.88 -2.37 24.77
C SER A 311 -22.37 -2.39 25.07
N LEU A 312 -21.51 -2.46 24.04
CA LEU A 312 -20.06 -2.39 24.20
C LEU A 312 -19.53 -0.96 24.40
N GLY A 313 -20.37 0.07 24.33
CA GLY A 313 -19.98 1.47 24.57
C GLY A 313 -19.08 2.08 23.49
N LEU A 314 -18.90 1.41 22.35
CA LEU A 314 -17.98 1.84 21.29
C LEU A 314 -18.48 3.07 20.50
N HIS A 315 -19.76 3.41 20.61
CA HIS A 315 -20.38 4.55 19.93
C HIS A 315 -20.10 5.88 20.63
N GLU A 316 -19.72 5.85 21.90
CA GLU A 316 -19.39 7.05 22.69
C GLU A 316 -17.99 7.56 22.37
N SER A 317 -17.12 6.70 21.84
CA SER A 317 -15.80 7.09 21.33
C SER A 317 -15.85 7.31 19.82
N HIS A 318 -15.62 8.55 19.41
CA HIS A 318 -15.84 9.04 18.04
C HIS A 318 -14.94 8.42 16.94
N ASP A 319 -14.06 7.47 17.26
CA ASP A 319 -13.17 6.80 16.27
C ASP A 319 -13.33 5.26 16.27
N LEU A 320 -14.00 4.70 17.28
CA LEU A 320 -14.00 3.25 17.50
C LEU A 320 -15.10 2.51 16.71
N ALA A 321 -16.27 3.12 16.53
CA ALA A 321 -17.36 2.50 15.78
C ALA A 321 -16.97 2.24 14.31
N GLY A 322 -16.38 3.24 13.64
CA GLY A 322 -15.86 3.10 12.28
C GLY A 322 -14.73 2.05 12.19
N THR A 323 -13.83 2.04 13.17
CA THR A 323 -12.73 1.07 13.27
C THR A 323 -13.23 -0.38 13.33
N VAL A 324 -14.30 -0.67 14.08
CA VAL A 324 -14.89 -2.02 14.14
C VAL A 324 -15.37 -2.47 12.76
N PHE A 325 -16.17 -1.65 12.08
CA PHE A 325 -16.69 -2.00 10.75
C PHE A 325 -15.57 -2.13 9.74
N GLN A 326 -14.55 -1.27 9.78
CA GLN A 326 -13.39 -1.35 8.91
C GLN A 326 -12.63 -2.68 9.08
N ARG A 327 -12.29 -3.06 10.33
CA ARG A 327 -11.61 -4.33 10.61
C ARG A 327 -12.48 -5.52 10.24
N PHE A 328 -13.78 -5.44 10.54
CA PHE A 328 -14.75 -6.45 10.12
C PHE A 328 -14.75 -6.63 8.60
N ILE A 329 -14.67 -5.57 7.79
CA ILE A 329 -14.67 -5.72 6.33
C ILE A 329 -13.37 -6.37 5.81
N VAL A 330 -12.23 -5.98 6.37
CA VAL A 330 -10.91 -6.47 5.94
C VAL A 330 -10.71 -7.96 6.24
N ASP A 331 -11.24 -8.46 7.37
CA ASP A 331 -10.98 -9.83 7.83
C ASP A 331 -11.94 -10.90 7.24
N ARG A 332 -12.80 -10.56 6.26
CA ARG A 332 -13.92 -11.42 5.83
C ARG A 332 -13.81 -12.02 4.43
N LYS A 333 -13.92 -13.35 4.39
CA LYS A 333 -14.06 -14.17 3.18
C LYS A 333 -15.32 -13.89 2.34
N TYR A 334 -16.35 -13.28 2.93
CA TYR A 334 -17.65 -13.05 2.29
C TYR A 334 -17.74 -11.72 1.52
N LEU A 335 -16.76 -10.81 1.66
CA LEU A 335 -16.78 -9.47 1.02
C LEU A 335 -15.80 -9.33 -0.16
N ALA A 336 -15.06 -10.40 -0.47
CA ALA A 336 -14.23 -10.65 -1.66
C ALA A 336 -13.80 -9.43 -2.48
N SER A 337 -12.99 -8.54 -1.89
CA SER A 337 -12.27 -7.55 -2.67
C SER A 337 -10.94 -7.16 -2.01
N PHE A 338 -10.03 -6.66 -2.85
CA PHE A 338 -8.66 -6.29 -2.50
C PHE A 338 -8.64 -5.00 -1.67
N TYR A 339 -9.09 -5.07 -0.42
CA TYR A 339 -9.15 -3.91 0.47
C TYR A 339 -7.77 -3.52 0.99
N THR A 340 -7.51 -2.22 1.10
CA THR A 340 -6.32 -1.72 1.78
C THR A 340 -6.42 -2.04 3.27
N ARG A 341 -5.34 -2.57 3.86
CA ARG A 341 -5.31 -2.85 5.30
C ARG A 341 -5.25 -1.55 6.10
N THR A 342 -5.87 -1.54 7.28
CA THR A 342 -5.92 -0.37 8.16
C THR A 342 -4.53 0.18 8.49
N GLU A 343 -3.57 -0.69 8.80
CA GLU A 343 -2.20 -0.29 9.15
C GLU A 343 -1.49 0.38 7.96
N SER A 344 -1.79 -0.10 6.75
CA SER A 344 -1.23 0.47 5.52
C SER A 344 -1.86 1.81 5.16
N ALA A 345 -3.17 1.95 5.39
CA ALA A 345 -3.88 3.21 5.25
C ALA A 345 -3.37 4.26 6.26
N THR A 346 -3.15 3.87 7.52
CA THR A 346 -2.56 4.73 8.54
C THR A 346 -1.15 5.18 8.17
N LEU A 347 -0.29 4.27 7.68
CA LEU A 347 1.06 4.60 7.21
C LEU A 347 1.00 5.62 6.05
N LEU A 348 0.16 5.35 5.04
CA LEU A 348 0.02 6.22 3.87
C LEU A 348 -0.51 7.61 4.24
N ALA A 349 -1.59 7.67 5.04
CA ALA A 349 -2.19 8.91 5.50
C ALA A 349 -1.20 9.76 6.32
N ASN A 350 -0.47 9.13 7.26
CA ASN A 350 0.53 9.85 8.05
C ASN A 350 1.66 10.42 7.19
N LEU A 351 2.13 9.69 6.17
CA LEU A 351 3.19 10.17 5.28
C LEU A 351 2.71 11.23 4.28
N ALA A 352 1.43 11.21 3.91
CA ALA A 352 0.86 12.12 2.92
C ALA A 352 0.40 13.47 3.51
N LEU A 353 -0.03 13.48 4.77
CA LEU A 353 -0.46 14.69 5.49
C LEU A 353 0.72 15.46 6.08
N PRO A 354 0.58 16.79 6.28
CA PRO A 354 1.60 17.59 6.93
C PRO A 354 1.86 17.10 8.38
N GLY A 355 2.98 17.51 8.96
CA GLY A 355 3.32 17.15 10.34
C GLY A 355 2.44 17.85 11.38
N LYS A 356 1.85 18.98 11.00
CA LYS A 356 0.99 19.83 11.82
C LYS A 356 0.01 20.56 10.91
N PHE A 357 -1.16 20.93 11.44
CA PHE A 357 -2.09 21.83 10.77
C PHE A 357 -2.14 23.18 11.47
N ASP A 358 -2.23 24.24 10.69
CA ASP A 358 -2.87 25.47 11.17
C ASP A 358 -4.40 25.27 11.13
N PRO A 359 -5.18 25.69 12.15
CA PRO A 359 -6.63 25.49 12.15
C PRO A 359 -7.35 26.04 10.90
N ASP A 360 -6.91 27.19 10.39
CA ASP A 360 -7.48 27.78 9.17
C ASP A 360 -7.12 26.96 7.92
N GLU A 361 -5.91 26.38 7.87
CA GLU A 361 -5.53 25.45 6.80
C GLU A 361 -6.39 24.19 6.84
N TYR A 362 -6.59 23.59 8.02
CA TYR A 362 -7.42 22.40 8.20
C TYR A 362 -8.86 22.64 7.74
N LEU A 363 -9.46 23.77 8.10
CA LEU A 363 -10.83 24.14 7.71
C LEU A 363 -11.03 24.21 6.18
N ASN A 364 -9.96 24.51 5.44
CA ASN A 364 -9.96 24.61 3.98
C ASN A 364 -9.28 23.43 3.28
N PHE A 365 -8.86 22.40 4.03
CA PHE A 365 -8.09 21.28 3.48
C PHE A 365 -8.98 20.33 2.71
N LYS A 366 -8.92 20.37 1.37
CA LYS A 366 -9.69 19.49 0.49
C LYS A 366 -8.95 18.18 0.23
N MET A 367 -9.64 17.05 0.44
CA MET A 367 -9.13 15.71 0.17
C MET A 367 -10.10 14.88 -0.67
N ALA A 368 -9.56 13.98 -1.50
CA ALA A 368 -10.40 13.12 -2.32
C ALA A 368 -9.87 11.69 -2.48
N ASP A 369 -10.81 10.76 -2.67
CA ASP A 369 -10.58 9.40 -3.11
C ASP A 369 -11.56 9.04 -4.23
N PHE A 370 -11.09 9.00 -5.48
CA PHE A 370 -11.96 8.77 -6.65
C PHE A 370 -12.16 7.28 -6.98
N ALA A 371 -11.66 6.38 -6.14
CA ALA A 371 -11.89 4.94 -6.19
C ALA A 371 -11.93 4.39 -4.75
N CYS A 372 -12.88 4.90 -3.95
CA CYS A 372 -12.78 4.83 -2.50
C CYS A 372 -12.99 3.44 -1.91
N GLY A 373 -13.64 2.52 -2.63
CA GLY A 373 -13.97 1.21 -2.10
C GLY A 373 -14.71 1.33 -0.78
N THR A 374 -14.21 0.69 0.27
CA THR A 374 -14.79 0.78 1.62
C THR A 374 -14.57 2.11 2.33
N GLY A 375 -13.76 3.02 1.78
CA GLY A 375 -13.44 4.31 2.39
C GLY A 375 -12.27 4.27 3.36
N THR A 376 -11.55 3.15 3.47
CA THR A 376 -10.44 2.95 4.41
C THR A 376 -9.35 4.03 4.31
N LEU A 377 -8.96 4.42 3.10
CA LEU A 377 -7.91 5.42 2.89
C LEU A 377 -8.37 6.84 3.23
N ILE A 378 -9.53 7.26 2.71
CA ILE A 378 -10.06 8.59 2.96
C ILE A 378 -10.45 8.80 4.43
N HIS A 379 -10.95 7.75 5.10
CA HIS A 379 -11.17 7.75 6.55
C HIS A 379 -9.85 7.91 7.31
N ALA A 380 -8.82 7.12 7.00
CA ALA A 380 -7.52 7.24 7.68
C ALA A 380 -6.89 8.64 7.51
N ALA A 381 -7.04 9.24 6.34
CA ALA A 381 -6.62 10.61 6.09
C ALA A 381 -7.43 11.62 6.91
N TYR A 382 -8.76 11.50 6.92
CA TYR A 382 -9.61 12.42 7.68
C TYR A 382 -9.38 12.31 9.20
N SER A 383 -9.36 11.10 9.75
CA SER A 383 -9.10 10.88 11.18
C SER A 383 -7.73 11.42 11.60
N ARG A 384 -6.69 11.21 10.78
CA ARG A 384 -5.36 11.78 11.08
C ARG A 384 -5.36 13.31 10.99
N ALA A 385 -5.99 13.90 9.97
CA ALA A 385 -6.08 15.35 9.86
C ALA A 385 -6.83 15.97 11.06
N SER A 386 -7.92 15.33 11.49
CA SER A 386 -8.67 15.71 12.68
C SER A 386 -7.81 15.70 13.95
N VAL A 387 -7.00 14.65 14.16
CA VAL A 387 -6.08 14.57 15.30
C VAL A 387 -5.00 15.66 15.23
N LEU A 388 -4.41 15.90 14.06
CA LEU A 388 -3.39 16.94 13.88
C LEU A 388 -3.92 18.35 14.14
N ASN A 389 -5.17 18.62 13.74
CA ASN A 389 -5.85 19.88 14.05
C ASN A 389 -6.08 20.05 15.57
N GLN A 390 -6.57 19.00 16.25
CA GLN A 390 -6.75 19.00 17.71
C GLN A 390 -5.44 19.25 18.46
N LEU A 391 -4.35 18.57 18.07
CA LEU A 391 -3.02 18.78 18.68
C LEU A 391 -2.51 20.21 18.49
N SER A 392 -2.99 20.89 17.45
CA SER A 392 -2.68 22.28 17.13
C SER A 392 -3.64 23.29 17.79
N GLY A 393 -4.57 22.82 18.62
CA GLY A 393 -5.54 23.64 19.35
C GLY A 393 -6.85 23.92 18.60
N GLY A 394 -7.07 23.29 17.45
CA GLY A 394 -8.29 23.45 16.66
C GLY A 394 -9.44 22.51 17.09
N ASP A 395 -10.67 22.94 16.83
CA ASP A 395 -11.87 22.15 17.10
C ASP A 395 -12.32 21.35 15.85
N SER A 396 -11.87 20.11 15.77
CA SER A 396 -12.20 19.22 14.65
C SER A 396 -13.67 18.81 14.60
N ARG A 397 -14.37 18.82 15.74
CA ARG A 397 -15.80 18.50 15.83
C ARG A 397 -16.61 19.61 15.16
N ALA A 398 -16.32 20.88 15.51
CA ALA A 398 -16.97 22.04 14.87
C ALA A 398 -16.76 22.10 13.36
N CYS A 399 -15.63 21.58 12.87
CA CYS A 399 -15.32 21.52 11.45
C CYS A 399 -15.98 20.35 10.71
N HIS A 400 -16.56 19.36 11.40
CA HIS A 400 -17.02 18.10 10.79
C HIS A 400 -18.01 18.32 9.64
N LYS A 401 -19.04 19.16 9.86
CA LYS A 401 -20.03 19.49 8.84
C LYS A 401 -19.38 20.02 7.56
N GLN A 402 -18.46 20.98 7.68
CA GLN A 402 -17.74 21.54 6.53
C GLN A 402 -16.85 20.50 5.84
N MET A 403 -16.20 19.62 6.62
CA MET A 403 -15.37 18.55 6.07
C MET A 403 -16.20 17.60 5.18
N ILE A 404 -17.32 17.11 5.69
CA ILE A 404 -18.20 16.16 4.98
C ILE A 404 -18.92 16.79 3.79
N GLU A 405 -19.40 18.03 3.94
CA GLU A 405 -20.22 18.69 2.91
C GLU A 405 -19.40 19.34 1.79
N LYS A 406 -18.14 19.75 2.04
CA LYS A 406 -17.38 20.59 1.10
C LYS A 406 -15.96 20.12 0.81
N ASN A 407 -15.27 19.56 1.80
CA ASN A 407 -13.83 19.34 1.68
C ASN A 407 -13.46 17.89 1.32
N ILE A 408 -14.27 16.92 1.68
CA ILE A 408 -14.03 15.51 1.38
C ILE A 408 -14.89 15.09 0.19
N VAL A 409 -14.28 14.49 -0.82
CA VAL A 409 -15.01 13.87 -1.95
C VAL A 409 -14.58 12.42 -2.09
N ALA A 410 -15.54 11.50 -2.15
CA ALA A 410 -15.27 10.08 -2.33
C ALA A 410 -16.17 9.47 -3.40
N LEU A 411 -15.60 8.77 -4.38
CA LEU A 411 -16.35 8.17 -5.49
C LEU A 411 -16.09 6.68 -5.59
N ASP A 412 -17.15 5.90 -5.79
CA ASP A 412 -17.04 4.51 -6.20
C ASP A 412 -18.22 4.12 -7.11
N ILE A 413 -17.95 3.32 -8.14
CA ILE A 413 -18.98 2.83 -9.06
C ILE A 413 -19.91 1.80 -8.39
N VAL A 414 -19.51 1.24 -7.24
CA VAL A 414 -20.28 0.26 -6.48
C VAL A 414 -21.06 0.94 -5.35
N SER A 415 -22.37 0.70 -5.30
CA SER A 415 -23.27 1.30 -4.31
C SER A 415 -22.93 0.92 -2.86
N SER A 416 -22.53 -0.33 -2.62
CA SER A 416 -22.13 -0.81 -1.29
C SER A 416 -20.84 -0.14 -0.79
N ALA A 417 -19.90 0.16 -1.68
CA ALA A 417 -18.66 0.88 -1.38
C ALA A 417 -18.95 2.33 -0.93
N ALA A 418 -19.81 3.04 -1.67
CA ALA A 418 -20.27 4.37 -1.30
C ALA A 418 -20.98 4.38 0.07
N HIS A 419 -21.86 3.40 0.34
CA HIS A 419 -22.54 3.26 1.64
C HIS A 419 -21.55 3.12 2.80
N LEU A 420 -20.58 2.20 2.67
CA LEU A 420 -19.59 1.94 3.70
C LEU A 420 -18.67 3.16 3.92
N THR A 421 -18.27 3.82 2.84
CA THR A 421 -17.45 5.04 2.90
C THR A 421 -18.18 6.17 3.63
N ALA A 422 -19.45 6.41 3.30
CA ALA A 422 -20.25 7.42 3.97
C ALA A 422 -20.40 7.11 5.46
N SER A 423 -20.76 5.87 5.80
CA SER A 423 -20.88 5.43 7.20
C SER A 423 -19.57 5.61 8.00
N MET A 424 -18.41 5.28 7.42
CA MET A 424 -17.10 5.48 8.07
C MET A 424 -16.77 6.96 8.29
N LEU A 425 -16.99 7.81 7.29
CA LEU A 425 -16.71 9.25 7.41
C LEU A 425 -17.61 9.91 8.47
N SER A 426 -18.89 9.58 8.48
CA SER A 426 -19.85 10.10 9.47
C SER A 426 -19.57 9.59 10.88
N SER A 427 -18.98 8.40 11.01
CA SER A 427 -18.61 7.83 12.30
C SER A 427 -17.47 8.57 13.01
N VAL A 428 -16.75 9.48 12.34
CA VAL A 428 -15.66 10.27 12.95
C VAL A 428 -16.18 11.29 13.97
N PHE A 429 -17.39 11.81 13.78
CA PHE A 429 -18.09 12.66 14.75
C PHE A 429 -19.61 12.41 14.66
N PRO A 430 -20.11 11.26 15.16
CA PRO A 430 -21.47 10.78 14.88
C PRO A 430 -22.58 11.68 15.46
N SER A 431 -22.27 12.48 16.47
CA SER A 431 -23.21 13.43 17.07
C SER A 431 -23.34 14.75 16.31
N GLU A 432 -22.49 15.00 15.31
CA GLU A 432 -22.49 16.24 14.55
C GLU A 432 -23.33 16.06 13.27
N PRO A 433 -24.51 16.69 13.19
CA PRO A 433 -25.36 16.56 12.01
C PRO A 433 -24.76 17.33 10.83
N TYR A 434 -24.95 16.78 9.64
CA TYR A 434 -24.64 17.43 8.38
C TYR A 434 -25.83 17.24 7.43
N GLU A 435 -25.94 18.16 6.46
CA GLU A 435 -27.03 18.18 5.51
C GLU A 435 -26.68 17.42 4.25
N ASN A 436 -25.43 17.29 3.82
CA ASN A 436 -25.10 16.57 2.58
C ASN A 436 -23.76 15.85 2.69
N THR A 437 -23.53 14.85 1.84
CA THR A 437 -22.21 14.19 1.70
C THR A 437 -21.77 14.22 0.25
N ASN A 438 -20.48 14.44 -0.01
CA ASN A 438 -19.91 14.23 -1.35
C ASN A 438 -19.36 12.82 -1.55
N VAL A 439 -20.04 11.82 -0.98
CA VAL A 439 -19.82 10.40 -1.30
C VAL A 439 -20.81 10.03 -2.40
N MET A 440 -20.31 9.81 -3.62
CA MET A 440 -21.17 9.72 -4.80
C MET A 440 -20.90 8.46 -5.63
N ILE A 441 -21.93 7.99 -6.33
CA ILE A 441 -21.87 6.86 -7.25
C ILE A 441 -21.89 7.40 -8.69
N PRO A 442 -20.74 7.49 -9.38
CA PRO A 442 -20.70 7.96 -10.74
C PRO A 442 -21.28 6.90 -11.68
N ARG A 443 -22.02 7.34 -12.70
CA ARG A 443 -22.61 6.46 -13.71
C ARG A 443 -21.54 5.66 -14.44
N TYR A 444 -21.80 4.37 -14.61
CA TYR A 444 -20.91 3.44 -15.29
C TYR A 444 -21.69 2.64 -16.33
N GLY A 445 -21.14 2.52 -17.54
CA GLY A 445 -21.81 1.87 -18.67
C GLY A 445 -22.92 2.71 -19.30
N ALA A 446 -23.86 2.04 -19.96
CA ALA A 446 -25.05 2.62 -20.56
C ALA A 446 -26.19 1.58 -20.59
N ASP A 447 -27.40 2.06 -20.86
CA ASP A 447 -28.56 1.22 -21.20
C ASP A 447 -28.40 0.72 -22.65
N ASP A 448 -28.38 -0.60 -22.84
CA ASP A 448 -28.12 -1.23 -24.14
C ASP A 448 -29.12 -0.80 -25.21
N ASP A 449 -30.38 -0.55 -24.83
CA ASP A 449 -31.43 -0.17 -25.79
C ASP A 449 -31.33 1.30 -26.23
N LYS A 450 -30.56 2.12 -25.49
CA LYS A 450 -30.44 3.56 -25.71
C LYS A 450 -29.06 4.00 -26.20
N VAL A 451 -28.05 3.15 -26.10
CA VAL A 451 -26.67 3.48 -26.49
C VAL A 451 -26.52 3.47 -28.02
N LYS A 452 -26.06 4.58 -28.61
CA LYS A 452 -25.82 4.68 -30.07
C LYS A 452 -24.35 4.86 -30.38
N ASN A 453 -23.61 5.53 -29.51
CA ASN A 453 -22.20 5.83 -29.72
C ASN A 453 -21.41 5.84 -28.39
N TRP A 454 -20.11 6.08 -28.48
CA TRP A 454 -19.22 6.14 -27.31
C TRP A 454 -19.43 7.40 -26.45
N GLU A 455 -20.17 8.40 -26.93
CA GLU A 455 -20.51 9.60 -26.16
C GLU A 455 -21.61 9.32 -25.13
N ASP A 456 -22.47 8.33 -25.41
CA ASP A 456 -23.60 7.91 -24.59
C ASP A 456 -23.20 7.01 -23.40
N VAL A 457 -21.99 6.44 -23.40
CA VAL A 457 -21.47 5.60 -22.31
C VAL A 457 -20.73 6.42 -21.27
N ALA A 458 -20.84 6.01 -20.00
CA ALA A 458 -20.12 6.62 -18.88
C ALA A 458 -19.05 5.66 -18.33
N LEU A 459 -17.91 6.21 -17.89
CA LEU A 459 -16.79 5.42 -17.35
C LEU A 459 -16.63 5.52 -15.83
N GLY A 460 -17.67 5.94 -15.09
CA GLY A 460 -17.57 6.21 -13.67
C GLY A 460 -16.64 7.37 -13.36
N SER A 461 -15.80 7.23 -12.33
CA SER A 461 -14.82 8.25 -11.93
C SER A 461 -13.81 8.63 -13.03
N LEU A 462 -13.65 7.80 -14.07
CA LEU A 462 -12.73 8.11 -15.17
C LEU A 462 -13.17 9.32 -16.01
N GLU A 463 -14.44 9.72 -15.93
CA GLU A 463 -14.96 10.93 -16.58
C GLU A 463 -14.33 12.22 -16.03
N LEU A 464 -13.78 12.18 -14.82
CA LEU A 464 -13.12 13.31 -14.16
C LEU A 464 -11.90 13.85 -14.91
N ILE A 465 -11.34 13.08 -15.85
CA ILE A 465 -10.24 13.57 -16.68
C ILE A 465 -10.66 14.70 -17.64
N ARG A 466 -11.97 14.83 -17.93
CA ARG A 466 -12.54 15.88 -18.79
C ARG A 466 -12.22 17.28 -18.25
N ALA A 467 -12.04 18.25 -19.13
CA ALA A 467 -11.74 19.64 -18.74
C ALA A 467 -12.79 20.23 -17.78
N GLU A 468 -14.07 19.97 -18.05
CA GLU A 468 -15.18 20.40 -17.18
C GLU A 468 -15.31 19.55 -15.91
N SER A 469 -14.66 18.39 -15.83
CA SER A 469 -14.76 17.43 -14.70
C SER A 469 -16.20 17.11 -14.29
N LYS A 470 -17.06 17.06 -15.31
CA LYS A 470 -18.46 16.68 -15.17
C LYS A 470 -18.64 15.20 -15.36
N PHE A 471 -19.42 14.61 -14.47
CA PHE A 471 -19.92 13.25 -14.63
C PHE A 471 -21.40 13.19 -14.24
N LYS A 472 -22.08 12.16 -14.74
CA LYS A 472 -23.46 11.88 -14.36
C LYS A 472 -23.46 11.06 -13.09
N GLN A 473 -24.11 11.52 -12.04
CA GLN A 473 -24.30 10.75 -10.82
C GLN A 473 -25.53 9.84 -10.97
N LEU A 474 -25.41 8.60 -10.51
CA LEU A 474 -26.57 7.72 -10.34
C LEU A 474 -27.26 8.02 -9.01
N PHE A 475 -28.54 8.36 -9.08
CA PHE A 475 -29.44 8.27 -7.94
C PHE A 475 -30.35 7.05 -8.13
N PRO A 476 -30.77 6.36 -7.05
CA PRO A 476 -31.85 5.39 -7.11
C PRO A 476 -33.07 5.98 -7.85
N SER A 477 -33.51 5.32 -8.90
CA SER A 477 -34.45 5.83 -9.92
C SER A 477 -35.92 6.01 -9.47
N GLN A 478 -36.21 6.29 -8.19
CA GLN A 478 -37.59 6.51 -7.70
C GLN A 478 -37.71 7.44 -6.48
N VAL A 479 -36.99 8.56 -6.40
CA VAL A 479 -37.18 9.50 -5.28
C VAL A 479 -37.33 10.94 -5.75
N GLN A 480 -38.51 11.49 -5.47
CA GLN A 480 -38.83 12.91 -5.61
C GLN A 480 -37.99 13.74 -4.63
N TYR A 481 -37.00 14.47 -5.15
CA TYR A 481 -36.42 15.59 -4.41
C TYR A 481 -37.50 16.66 -4.24
N THR A 482 -37.91 16.92 -2.99
CA THR A 482 -38.53 18.18 -2.62
C THR A 482 -37.49 18.99 -1.88
N GLN A 483 -37.21 20.19 -2.39
CA GLN A 483 -36.36 21.25 -1.84
C GLN A 483 -34.87 21.22 -2.21
N ILE A 484 -34.53 21.89 -3.32
CA ILE A 484 -33.92 23.24 -3.32
C ILE A 484 -34.54 23.95 -4.54
N SER A 485 -35.13 25.15 -4.37
CA SER A 485 -35.62 26.06 -5.44
C SER A 485 -36.89 25.73 -6.25
N GLY A 486 -37.92 25.11 -5.66
CA GLY A 486 -39.30 25.22 -6.19
C GLY A 486 -39.54 24.68 -7.62
N ARG A 487 -38.67 23.79 -8.13
CA ARG A 487 -38.88 23.04 -9.38
C ARG A 487 -38.81 21.55 -9.08
N ARG A 488 -39.88 20.82 -9.45
CA ARG A 488 -39.87 19.36 -9.52
C ARG A 488 -38.77 18.93 -10.50
N VAL A 489 -37.76 18.21 -10.03
CA VAL A 489 -36.80 17.52 -10.90
C VAL A 489 -37.34 16.10 -11.08
N ASN A 490 -37.85 15.81 -12.28
CA ASN A 490 -38.21 14.45 -12.69
C ASN A 490 -36.94 13.59 -12.80
N ASP A 491 -37.07 12.27 -12.60
CA ASP A 491 -36.04 11.21 -12.71
C ASP A 491 -34.95 11.44 -13.77
N ALA A 492 -33.91 12.22 -13.45
CA ALA A 492 -32.86 12.55 -14.41
C ALA A 492 -31.49 12.49 -13.75
N ASP A 493 -30.56 11.80 -14.43
CA ASP A 493 -29.11 11.93 -14.27
C ASP A 493 -28.76 13.39 -13.95
N LEU A 494 -28.18 13.65 -12.77
CA LEU A 494 -27.66 14.98 -12.45
C LEU A 494 -26.20 15.07 -12.89
N ASP A 495 -25.91 16.11 -13.65
CA ASP A 495 -24.52 16.49 -13.96
C ASP A 495 -23.89 17.07 -12.69
N VAL A 496 -22.94 16.34 -12.12
CA VAL A 496 -22.11 16.79 -11.00
C VAL A 496 -20.81 17.32 -11.56
N THR A 497 -20.43 18.53 -11.14
CA THR A 497 -19.13 19.13 -11.45
C THR A 497 -18.23 19.02 -10.24
N ILE A 498 -17.03 18.46 -10.42
CA ILE A 498 -15.98 18.48 -9.41
C ILE A 498 -14.91 19.48 -9.83
N ASP A 499 -14.53 20.38 -8.93
CA ASP A 499 -13.49 21.38 -9.20
C ASP A 499 -12.15 20.71 -9.46
N ARG A 500 -11.50 21.10 -10.57
CA ARG A 500 -10.11 20.72 -10.85
C ARG A 500 -9.16 21.60 -10.08
N GLU A 501 -7.94 21.12 -9.92
CA GLU A 501 -6.83 21.89 -9.33
C GLU A 501 -7.16 22.51 -7.97
N SER A 502 -8.06 21.88 -7.21
CA SER A 502 -8.54 22.40 -5.93
C SER A 502 -8.15 21.54 -4.74
N TYR A 503 -7.68 20.31 -4.96
CA TYR A 503 -7.46 19.34 -3.88
C TYR A 503 -6.05 19.44 -3.29
N ASN A 504 -5.96 19.45 -1.96
CA ASN A 504 -4.72 19.38 -1.20
C ASN A 504 -4.17 17.95 -1.15
N LEU A 505 -5.04 16.96 -1.07
CA LEU A 505 -4.69 15.54 -1.01
C LEU A 505 -5.59 14.72 -1.94
N VAL A 506 -4.99 13.88 -2.77
CA VAL A 506 -5.71 12.80 -3.46
C VAL A 506 -5.09 11.49 -3.04
N ILE A 507 -5.84 10.66 -2.31
CA ILE A 507 -5.40 9.40 -1.73
C ILE A 507 -6.25 8.24 -2.26
N MET A 508 -5.64 7.22 -2.88
CA MET A 508 -6.39 6.15 -3.56
C MET A 508 -5.70 4.79 -3.57
N ASN A 509 -6.49 3.71 -3.60
CA ASN A 509 -6.07 2.37 -3.99
C ASN A 509 -6.85 1.94 -5.26
N PRO A 510 -6.39 2.32 -6.46
CA PRO A 510 -7.16 2.12 -7.68
C PRO A 510 -7.24 0.63 -8.08
N PRO A 511 -8.25 0.23 -8.87
CA PRO A 511 -8.42 -1.16 -9.30
C PRO A 511 -7.28 -1.64 -10.24
N PHE A 512 -6.66 -2.79 -9.91
CA PHE A 512 -5.53 -3.36 -10.67
C PHE A 512 -5.94 -4.21 -11.88
N THR A 513 -7.19 -4.12 -12.33
CA THR A 513 -7.71 -4.89 -13.47
C THR A 513 -6.93 -4.56 -14.75
N ARG A 514 -6.27 -5.57 -15.31
CA ARG A 514 -5.56 -5.48 -16.59
C ARG A 514 -6.48 -5.91 -17.73
N ALA A 515 -6.33 -5.28 -18.90
CA ALA A 515 -6.79 -5.93 -20.12
C ALA A 515 -5.99 -7.23 -20.24
N ALA A 516 -6.66 -8.38 -20.36
CA ALA A 516 -5.96 -9.63 -20.57
C ALA A 516 -5.01 -9.48 -21.77
N ALA A 517 -3.70 -9.59 -21.53
CA ALA A 517 -2.74 -9.74 -22.61
C ALA A 517 -2.91 -11.14 -23.19
N ASP A 518 -3.02 -11.24 -24.51
CA ASP A 518 -3.23 -12.44 -25.32
C ASP A 518 -2.10 -13.50 -25.19
N TRP A 519 -1.88 -14.06 -24.00
CA TRP A 519 -0.89 -15.14 -23.81
C TRP A 519 -1.51 -16.54 -23.84
N ASP A 520 -2.84 -16.64 -23.73
CA ASP A 520 -3.57 -17.90 -23.79
C ASP A 520 -4.65 -17.82 -24.90
N HIS A 521 -4.38 -18.45 -26.04
CA HIS A 521 -5.27 -18.47 -27.20
C HIS A 521 -6.63 -19.17 -26.95
N THR A 522 -6.83 -19.74 -25.75
CA THR A 522 -8.06 -20.45 -25.39
C THR A 522 -9.03 -19.64 -24.52
N LYS A 523 -8.62 -18.48 -23.99
CA LYS A 523 -9.46 -17.64 -23.12
C LYS A 523 -9.69 -16.28 -23.76
N ARG A 524 -10.93 -16.05 -24.24
CA ARG A 524 -11.40 -14.73 -24.73
C ARG A 524 -10.99 -13.65 -23.73
N ALA A 525 -10.34 -12.59 -24.24
CA ALA A 525 -9.86 -11.46 -23.47
C ALA A 525 -10.91 -10.99 -22.46
N VAL A 526 -10.57 -11.03 -21.16
CA VAL A 526 -11.35 -10.29 -20.16
C VAL A 526 -11.11 -8.81 -20.44
N LYS A 527 -12.07 -8.18 -21.11
CA LYS A 527 -12.07 -6.74 -21.38
C LYS A 527 -12.23 -6.00 -20.06
N GLN A 528 -11.49 -4.89 -19.90
CA GLN A 528 -11.38 -4.09 -18.67
C GLN A 528 -12.71 -3.65 -18.05
N TYR A 529 -13.80 -3.72 -18.82
CA TYR A 529 -15.14 -3.25 -18.47
C TYR A 529 -16.16 -4.37 -18.27
N ARG A 530 -15.73 -5.64 -18.16
CA ARG A 530 -16.66 -6.77 -17.91
C ARG A 530 -17.37 -6.71 -16.56
N GLY A 531 -16.98 -5.80 -15.67
CA GLY A 531 -17.64 -5.60 -14.38
C GLY A 531 -19.04 -5.01 -14.55
N LEU A 532 -19.95 -5.37 -13.64
CA LEU A 532 -21.29 -4.78 -13.48
C LEU A 532 -22.29 -5.05 -14.63
N GLY A 533 -22.20 -6.21 -15.29
CA GLY A 533 -23.27 -6.69 -16.20
C GLY A 533 -23.36 -5.99 -17.57
N THR A 534 -22.37 -5.17 -17.97
CA THR A 534 -22.41 -4.48 -19.28
C THR A 534 -22.24 -5.45 -20.46
N THR A 535 -22.99 -5.26 -21.54
CA THR A 535 -22.83 -6.09 -22.75
C THR A 535 -21.51 -5.85 -23.46
N GLN A 536 -21.15 -6.80 -24.33
CA GLN A 536 -19.94 -6.67 -25.13
C GLN A 536 -19.93 -5.41 -26.00
N HIS A 537 -21.08 -4.99 -26.51
CA HIS A 537 -21.21 -3.77 -27.30
C HIS A 537 -20.87 -2.52 -26.50
N VAL A 538 -21.46 -2.38 -25.30
CA VAL A 538 -21.18 -1.26 -24.38
C VAL A 538 -19.71 -1.25 -23.96
N GLN A 539 -19.11 -2.40 -23.66
CA GLN A 539 -17.69 -2.47 -23.29
C GLN A 539 -16.75 -1.97 -24.39
N ASP A 540 -17.07 -2.21 -25.67
CA ASP A 540 -16.27 -1.74 -26.80
C ASP A 540 -16.37 -0.22 -26.97
N LEU A 541 -17.57 0.34 -26.78
CA LEU A 541 -17.80 1.78 -26.74
C LEU A 541 -17.09 2.45 -25.56
N MET A 542 -17.09 1.82 -24.38
CA MET A 542 -16.35 2.30 -23.20
C MET A 542 -14.85 2.33 -23.46
N ALA A 543 -14.29 1.29 -24.07
CA ALA A 543 -12.88 1.27 -24.48
C ALA A 543 -12.55 2.34 -25.53
N GLN A 544 -13.47 2.63 -26.45
CA GLN A 544 -13.33 3.75 -27.39
C GLN A 544 -13.31 5.09 -26.65
N ARG A 545 -14.27 5.33 -25.75
CA ARG A 545 -14.35 6.54 -24.93
C ARG A 545 -13.09 6.76 -24.11
N GLN A 546 -12.61 5.74 -23.39
CA GLN A 546 -11.38 5.82 -22.60
C GLN A 546 -10.18 6.25 -23.45
N ARG A 547 -9.99 5.65 -24.63
CA ARG A 547 -8.89 6.02 -25.53
C ARG A 547 -8.96 7.48 -25.97
N LYS A 548 -10.17 8.03 -26.14
CA LYS A 548 -10.37 9.44 -26.50
C LYS A 548 -10.06 10.36 -25.33
N LEU A 549 -10.59 10.06 -24.15
CA LEU A 549 -10.43 10.89 -22.95
C LEU A 549 -8.97 10.93 -22.43
N PHE A 550 -8.25 9.80 -22.50
CA PHE A 550 -6.93 9.67 -21.89
C PHE A 550 -5.75 9.83 -22.86
N ARG A 551 -5.99 10.21 -24.12
CA ARG A 551 -4.97 10.24 -25.19
C ARG A 551 -3.68 11.00 -24.82
N SER A 552 -3.82 12.11 -24.10
CA SER A 552 -2.72 13.01 -23.75
C SER A 552 -2.28 12.90 -22.29
N THR A 553 -2.49 11.74 -21.67
CA THR A 553 -2.21 11.51 -20.24
C THR A 553 -1.15 10.44 -20.02
N CYS A 554 -0.83 10.16 -18.75
CA CYS A 554 0.07 9.07 -18.37
C CYS A 554 -0.56 7.67 -18.44
N PHE A 555 -1.86 7.56 -18.75
CA PHE A 555 -2.59 6.30 -18.87
C PHE A 555 -2.04 5.38 -19.97
N ASP A 556 -2.00 4.08 -19.67
CA ASP A 556 -1.72 3.02 -20.64
C ASP A 556 -2.66 1.82 -20.39
N GLY A 557 -3.52 1.51 -21.37
CA GLY A 557 -4.48 0.41 -21.25
C GLY A 557 -3.82 -0.96 -20.99
N TYR A 558 -2.57 -1.19 -21.39
CA TYR A 558 -1.85 -2.44 -21.10
C TYR A 558 -1.27 -2.47 -19.68
N ALA A 559 -1.09 -1.33 -19.03
CA ALA A 559 -0.74 -1.25 -17.62
C ALA A 559 -1.93 -1.62 -16.70
N GLY A 560 -3.16 -1.51 -17.23
CA GLY A 560 -4.42 -1.71 -16.50
C GLY A 560 -5.08 -0.39 -16.12
N LEU A 561 -6.33 -0.48 -15.63
CA LEU A 561 -7.13 0.68 -15.24
C LEU A 561 -6.47 1.52 -14.14
N ALA A 562 -5.67 0.89 -13.27
CA ALA A 562 -4.89 1.58 -12.24
C ALA A 562 -4.08 2.76 -12.76
N SER A 563 -3.57 2.72 -14.00
CA SER A 563 -2.77 3.80 -14.58
C SER A 563 -3.58 5.05 -14.95
N ALA A 564 -4.91 4.98 -14.96
CA ALA A 564 -5.78 6.12 -15.26
C ALA A 564 -5.92 7.06 -14.06
N PHE A 565 -5.90 6.51 -12.84
CA PHE A 565 -6.12 7.26 -11.62
C PHE A 565 -5.00 8.24 -11.27
N PRO A 566 -3.70 7.95 -11.51
CA PRO A 566 -2.66 8.97 -11.43
C PRO A 566 -2.87 10.16 -12.37
N ALA A 567 -3.44 9.96 -13.56
CA ALA A 567 -3.79 11.06 -14.46
C ALA A 567 -4.95 11.91 -13.92
N ILE A 568 -5.94 11.27 -13.28
CA ILE A 568 -7.05 11.97 -12.61
C ILE A 568 -6.54 12.75 -11.40
N ALA A 569 -5.67 12.16 -10.57
CA ALA A 569 -5.07 12.87 -9.44
C ALA A 569 -4.27 14.09 -9.92
N ASP A 570 -3.46 13.94 -10.97
CA ASP A 570 -2.70 15.05 -11.56
C ASP A 570 -3.62 16.20 -12.04
N ALA A 571 -4.75 15.84 -12.63
CA ALA A 571 -5.78 16.78 -13.07
C ALA A 571 -6.49 17.52 -11.91
N MET A 572 -6.68 16.86 -10.77
CA MET A 572 -7.48 17.36 -9.65
C MET A 572 -6.66 18.09 -8.59
N LEU A 573 -5.37 17.77 -8.45
CA LEU A 573 -4.51 18.38 -7.46
C LEU A 573 -4.16 19.82 -7.82
N ARG A 574 -4.27 20.71 -6.82
CA ARG A 574 -3.71 22.05 -6.87
C ARG A 574 -2.17 22.00 -6.90
N ASN A 575 -1.51 23.10 -7.26
CA ASN A 575 -0.07 23.21 -7.05
C ASN A 575 0.25 23.08 -5.55
N HIS A 576 1.32 22.35 -5.21
CA HIS A 576 1.66 21.91 -3.85
C HIS A 576 0.65 20.93 -3.22
N GLY A 577 -0.30 20.40 -3.99
CA GLY A 577 -1.13 19.26 -3.59
C GLY A 577 -0.32 17.96 -3.58
N CYS A 578 -0.74 17.02 -2.73
CA CYS A 578 -0.10 15.73 -2.52
C CYS A 578 -0.91 14.60 -3.18
N MET A 579 -0.27 13.78 -4.00
CA MET A 579 -0.85 12.47 -4.39
C MET A 579 -0.29 11.38 -3.50
N ALA A 580 -1.17 10.46 -3.10
CA ALA A 580 -0.85 9.32 -2.26
C ALA A 580 -1.54 8.07 -2.83
N PHE A 581 -0.79 7.03 -3.16
CA PHE A 581 -1.34 5.84 -3.81
C PHE A 581 -0.82 4.53 -3.23
N VAL A 582 -1.69 3.54 -3.19
CA VAL A 582 -1.30 2.12 -3.22
C VAL A 582 -1.25 1.68 -4.69
N LEU A 583 -0.09 1.27 -5.20
CA LEU A 583 0.10 0.87 -6.60
C LEU A 583 0.69 -0.55 -6.71
N PRO A 584 0.44 -1.27 -7.81
CA PRO A 584 1.14 -2.53 -8.06
C PRO A 584 2.62 -2.24 -8.29
N PHE A 585 3.51 -3.08 -7.76
CA PHE A 585 4.97 -2.88 -7.88
C PHE A 585 5.46 -2.67 -9.32
N THR A 586 4.75 -3.20 -10.32
CA THR A 586 5.02 -2.91 -11.75
C THR A 586 4.96 -1.44 -12.15
N SER A 587 4.34 -0.56 -11.36
CA SER A 587 4.37 0.90 -11.60
C SER A 587 5.78 1.48 -11.55
N LEU A 588 6.64 0.88 -10.72
CA LEU A 588 8.00 1.32 -10.42
C LEU A 588 9.00 1.00 -11.54
N CYS A 589 8.82 -0.12 -12.26
CA CYS A 589 9.80 -0.55 -13.28
C CYS A 589 9.19 -0.90 -14.64
N GLY A 590 7.89 -1.18 -14.73
CA GLY A 590 7.24 -1.66 -15.96
C GLY A 590 7.28 -0.63 -17.09
N ALA A 591 7.50 -1.08 -18.33
CA ALA A 591 7.52 -0.20 -19.51
C ALA A 591 6.20 0.54 -19.74
N ARG A 592 5.07 -0.11 -19.45
CA ARG A 592 3.73 0.48 -19.60
C ARG A 592 3.40 1.55 -18.55
N TRP A 593 4.23 1.67 -17.52
CA TRP A 593 4.16 2.73 -16.51
C TRP A 593 5.23 3.83 -16.73
N ARG A 594 5.94 3.83 -17.87
CA ARG A 594 6.99 4.81 -18.16
C ARG A 594 6.45 6.24 -18.14
N LYS A 595 5.31 6.50 -18.81
CA LYS A 595 4.68 7.84 -18.83
C LYS A 595 4.31 8.33 -17.43
N PHE A 596 3.88 7.43 -16.55
CA PHE A 596 3.62 7.75 -15.16
C PHE A 596 4.90 8.19 -14.44
N ARG A 597 6.00 7.44 -14.56
CA ARG A 597 7.28 7.84 -13.94
C ARG A 597 7.85 9.13 -14.51
N GLU A 598 7.70 9.36 -15.81
CA GLU A 598 8.05 10.63 -16.46
C GLU A 598 7.22 11.80 -15.91
N MET A 599 5.91 11.60 -15.71
CA MET A 599 5.04 12.60 -15.09
C MET A 599 5.49 12.93 -13.66
N ILE A 600 5.79 11.90 -12.84
CA ILE A 600 6.34 12.10 -11.49
C ILE A 600 7.65 12.89 -11.53
N SER A 601 8.62 12.47 -12.35
CA SER A 601 9.92 13.15 -12.42
C SER A 601 9.85 14.60 -12.91
N LYS A 602 8.88 14.94 -13.78
CA LYS A 602 8.73 16.29 -14.33
C LYS A 602 7.92 17.19 -13.42
N ASN A 603 6.74 16.73 -13.01
CA ASN A 603 5.72 17.58 -12.40
C ASN A 603 5.70 17.50 -10.87
N TYR A 604 6.36 16.50 -10.27
CA TYR A 604 6.33 16.25 -8.83
C TYR A 604 7.73 16.33 -8.21
N GLY A 605 7.78 16.43 -6.89
CA GLY A 605 8.99 16.41 -6.07
C GLY A 605 8.70 15.84 -4.68
N ASN A 606 9.72 15.77 -3.83
CA ASN A 606 9.68 15.14 -2.50
C ASN A 606 9.00 13.76 -2.52
N THR A 607 9.29 12.98 -3.57
CA THR A 607 8.60 11.72 -3.80
C THR A 607 9.08 10.69 -2.78
N LYS A 608 8.17 9.97 -2.14
CA LYS A 608 8.47 8.84 -1.26
C LYS A 608 7.86 7.57 -1.83
N VAL A 609 8.66 6.50 -1.87
CA VAL A 609 8.23 5.18 -2.32
C VAL A 609 8.50 4.19 -1.20
N ILE A 610 7.43 3.61 -0.65
CA ILE A 610 7.53 2.65 0.45
C ILE A 610 7.18 1.28 -0.09
N SER A 611 8.03 0.31 0.22
CA SER A 611 7.85 -1.08 -0.19
C SER A 611 8.28 -2.04 0.90
N ILE A 612 7.96 -3.33 0.73
CA ILE A 612 8.27 -4.37 1.71
C ILE A 612 9.24 -5.38 1.09
N SER A 613 10.33 -5.64 1.81
CA SER A 613 11.43 -6.54 1.43
C SER A 613 11.30 -7.90 2.13
N GLN A 614 10.34 -8.71 1.69
CA GLN A 614 10.10 -10.07 2.19
C GLN A 614 10.19 -11.14 1.08
N PRO A 615 10.43 -12.42 1.42
CA PRO A 615 10.56 -13.48 0.43
C PRO A 615 9.23 -13.98 -0.16
N ASN A 616 8.10 -13.68 0.50
CA ASN A 616 6.76 -14.15 0.11
C ASN A 616 5.91 -13.01 -0.45
N ASP A 617 5.31 -13.22 -1.62
CA ASP A 617 4.50 -12.22 -2.33
C ASP A 617 3.33 -11.68 -1.51
N THR A 618 2.61 -12.53 -0.78
CA THR A 618 1.48 -12.13 0.09
C THR A 618 1.88 -11.18 1.22
N ARG A 619 3.15 -11.22 1.62
CA ARG A 619 3.70 -10.36 2.67
C ARG A 619 4.31 -9.07 2.12
N ARG A 620 4.38 -8.93 0.79
CA ARG A 620 4.89 -7.74 0.09
C ARG A 620 3.78 -6.79 -0.38
N SER A 621 2.54 -7.05 0.01
CA SER A 621 1.39 -6.18 -0.27
C SER A 621 1.07 -5.26 0.90
N PHE A 622 0.33 -4.20 0.62
CA PHE A 622 -0.32 -3.32 1.59
C PHE A 622 -1.85 -3.60 1.67
N SER A 623 -2.40 -4.25 0.66
CA SER A 623 -3.78 -4.74 0.61
C SER A 623 -3.93 -6.17 1.16
N ALA A 624 -5.14 -6.50 1.60
CA ALA A 624 -5.54 -7.86 1.95
C ALA A 624 -5.75 -8.72 0.68
N ASP A 625 -5.60 -10.03 0.84
CA ASP A 625 -5.96 -11.06 -0.16
C ASP A 625 -5.35 -10.88 -1.57
N THR A 626 -4.12 -10.37 -1.66
CA THR A 626 -3.37 -10.24 -2.91
C THR A 626 -2.06 -11.03 -2.90
N ASP A 627 -1.78 -11.69 -4.03
CA ASP A 627 -0.53 -12.45 -4.27
C ASP A 627 0.51 -11.61 -5.03
N MET A 628 0.35 -10.30 -5.03
CA MET A 628 1.16 -9.36 -5.80
C MET A 628 1.81 -8.33 -4.88
N ALA A 629 3.11 -8.08 -5.08
CA ALA A 629 3.80 -6.98 -4.39
C ALA A 629 3.18 -5.60 -4.72
N GLU A 630 3.10 -4.73 -3.73
CA GLU A 630 2.59 -3.38 -3.88
C GLU A 630 3.62 -2.37 -3.38
N CYS A 631 3.39 -1.10 -3.68
CA CYS A 631 4.14 0.02 -3.14
C CYS A 631 3.19 1.14 -2.73
N LEU A 632 3.58 1.88 -1.70
CA LEU A 632 3.00 3.17 -1.39
C LEU A 632 3.81 4.26 -2.11
N LEU A 633 3.13 5.17 -2.80
CA LEU A 633 3.77 6.31 -3.47
C LEU A 633 3.15 7.60 -2.96
N ILE A 634 3.99 8.52 -2.50
CA ILE A 634 3.60 9.87 -2.07
C ILE A 634 4.41 10.86 -2.89
N ALA A 635 3.78 11.88 -3.47
CA ALA A 635 4.50 12.90 -4.23
C ALA A 635 3.77 14.24 -4.21
N THR A 636 4.52 15.34 -4.14
CA THR A 636 3.96 16.71 -4.08
C THR A 636 4.07 17.39 -5.45
N LYS A 637 2.94 17.87 -5.98
CA LYS A 637 2.85 18.52 -7.29
C LYS A 637 3.51 19.90 -7.25
N GLY A 638 4.28 20.24 -8.28
CA GLY A 638 4.96 21.54 -8.38
C GLY A 638 6.12 21.73 -7.41
N GLU A 639 6.51 20.70 -6.66
CA GLU A 639 7.64 20.75 -5.74
C GLU A 639 8.97 20.83 -6.51
N ASN A 640 9.84 21.75 -6.08
CA ASN A 640 11.13 22.02 -6.69
C ASN A 640 12.18 20.97 -6.30
N ASN A 641 12.05 20.41 -5.10
CA ASN A 641 12.93 19.32 -4.65
C ASN A 641 12.65 18.03 -5.45
N LYS A 642 13.38 17.83 -6.55
CA LYS A 642 13.31 16.63 -7.41
C LYS A 642 14.04 15.43 -6.82
N SER A 643 13.79 15.12 -5.55
CA SER A 643 14.28 13.91 -4.89
C SER A 643 13.20 12.84 -4.79
N CYS A 644 13.65 11.58 -4.82
CA CYS A 644 12.89 10.38 -4.58
C CYS A 644 13.54 9.62 -3.42
N THR A 645 12.83 9.49 -2.30
CA THR A 645 13.22 8.68 -1.15
C THR A 645 12.57 7.31 -1.24
N PHE A 646 13.38 6.25 -1.26
CA PHE A 646 12.91 4.87 -1.20
C PHE A 646 13.03 4.39 0.23
N VAL A 647 11.95 3.85 0.79
CA VAL A 647 11.93 3.20 2.10
C VAL A 647 11.52 1.75 1.92
N ASN A 648 12.41 0.83 2.31
CA ASN A 648 12.20 -0.59 2.20
C ASN A 648 12.03 -1.17 3.60
N LEU A 649 10.78 -1.38 4.01
CA LEU A 649 10.43 -1.98 5.28
C LEU A 649 10.71 -3.49 5.24
N TYR A 650 11.17 -4.05 6.35
CA TYR A 650 11.41 -5.48 6.45
C TYR A 650 10.11 -6.26 6.61
N GLU A 651 9.11 -5.67 7.25
CA GLU A 651 7.79 -6.24 7.43
C GLU A 651 6.71 -5.17 7.26
N ARG A 652 5.45 -5.60 7.05
CA ARG A 652 4.30 -4.71 7.14
C ARG A 652 4.14 -4.25 8.60
N PRO A 653 3.69 -3.01 8.86
CA PRO A 653 3.40 -2.59 10.23
C PRO A 653 2.40 -3.54 10.90
N ALA A 654 2.67 -3.93 12.15
CA ALA A 654 1.85 -4.89 12.89
C ALA A 654 0.52 -4.30 13.42
N SER A 655 0.44 -2.97 13.57
CA SER A 655 -0.75 -2.25 13.99
C SER A 655 -0.73 -0.80 13.48
N SER A 656 -1.86 -0.09 13.57
CA SER A 656 -1.94 1.33 13.22
C SER A 656 -1.01 2.21 14.07
N MET A 657 -0.77 1.84 15.33
CA MET A 657 0.20 2.52 16.20
C MET A 657 1.62 2.38 15.65
N VAL A 658 2.04 1.15 15.31
CA VAL A 658 3.35 0.90 14.70
C VAL A 658 3.47 1.64 13.37
N ALA A 659 2.42 1.66 12.56
CA ALA A 659 2.38 2.39 11.29
C ALA A 659 2.58 3.90 11.46
N ALA A 660 1.95 4.51 12.46
CA ALA A 660 2.12 5.92 12.78
C ALA A 660 3.56 6.25 13.21
N GLU A 661 4.16 5.41 14.08
CA GLU A 661 5.55 5.58 14.50
C GLU A 661 6.55 5.40 13.35
N ILE A 662 6.35 4.42 12.47
CA ILE A 662 7.17 4.27 11.25
C ILE A 662 7.07 5.53 10.39
N ALA A 663 5.86 6.05 10.18
CA ALA A 663 5.64 7.25 9.37
C ALA A 663 6.34 8.48 9.96
N ARG A 664 6.30 8.63 11.29
CA ARG A 664 6.97 9.71 12.03
C ARG A 664 8.49 9.59 11.87
N THR A 665 9.07 8.42 12.18
CA THR A 665 10.50 8.19 12.00
C THR A 665 10.96 8.49 10.57
N ILE A 666 10.20 8.07 9.55
CA ILE A 666 10.53 8.36 8.14
C ILE A 666 10.51 9.86 7.84
N ARG A 667 9.60 10.63 8.44
CA ARG A 667 9.46 12.08 8.22
C ARG A 667 10.67 12.84 8.73
N ASP A 668 11.19 12.42 9.88
CA ASP A 668 12.29 13.07 10.59
C ASP A 668 13.66 12.54 10.16
N LEU A 669 13.70 11.50 9.29
CA LEU A 669 14.92 10.84 8.88
C LEU A 669 15.72 11.69 7.88
N GLU A 670 16.98 11.97 8.20
CA GLU A 670 17.93 12.47 7.21
C GLU A 670 18.43 11.32 6.34
N VAL A 671 17.86 11.21 5.15
CA VAL A 671 18.15 10.09 4.24
C VAL A 671 19.37 10.38 3.37
N GLN A 672 20.32 9.44 3.42
CA GLN A 672 21.53 9.41 2.62
C GLN A 672 21.24 9.44 1.11
N ASP A 673 21.98 10.24 0.34
CA ASP A 673 21.94 10.17 -1.12
C ASP A 673 22.67 8.93 -1.65
N VAL A 674 22.13 8.30 -2.69
CA VAL A 674 22.69 7.09 -3.31
C VAL A 674 24.13 7.25 -3.78
N ASN A 675 24.53 8.47 -4.14
CA ASN A 675 25.86 8.78 -4.63
C ASN A 675 26.89 8.98 -3.50
N GLU A 676 26.45 9.09 -2.23
CA GLU A 676 27.35 9.19 -1.07
C GLU A 676 28.12 7.89 -0.82
N ARG A 677 28.80 7.79 0.34
CA ARG A 677 29.60 6.61 0.73
C ARG A 677 28.78 5.32 0.68
N LEU A 678 29.44 4.22 0.33
CA LEU A 678 28.83 2.89 0.31
C LEU A 678 28.58 2.40 1.75
N SER A 679 27.38 2.65 2.27
CA SER A 679 26.97 2.25 3.64
C SER A 679 25.69 1.44 3.67
N GLY A 680 25.01 1.28 2.53
CA GLY A 680 23.76 0.52 2.47
C GLY A 680 22.53 1.33 2.90
N GLY A 681 22.57 2.65 2.79
CA GLY A 681 21.46 3.56 3.11
C GLY A 681 21.35 3.91 4.59
N THR A 682 20.29 4.65 4.92
CA THR A 682 19.98 5.08 6.30
C THR A 682 18.99 4.08 6.93
N PRO A 683 19.29 3.47 8.10
CA PRO A 683 18.36 2.58 8.77
C PRO A 683 17.13 3.35 9.29
N VAL A 684 15.95 2.73 9.20
CA VAL A 684 14.72 3.20 9.86
C VAL A 684 14.62 2.48 11.19
N ILE A 685 14.72 3.21 12.30
CA ILE A 685 14.86 2.63 13.64
C ILE A 685 13.65 2.97 14.51
N LEU A 686 13.09 1.96 15.19
CA LEU A 686 12.10 2.12 16.26
C LEU A 686 12.66 1.55 17.56
N GLY A 687 12.87 2.39 18.56
CA GLY A 687 13.63 2.00 19.74
C GLY A 687 15.05 1.64 19.36
N ASP A 688 15.42 0.38 19.56
CA ASP A 688 16.72 -0.17 19.14
C ASP A 688 16.61 -1.12 17.93
N GLU A 689 15.42 -1.21 17.32
CA GLU A 689 15.13 -2.15 16.23
C GLU A 689 15.17 -1.48 14.86
N ILE A 690 15.91 -2.07 13.92
CA ILE A 690 15.89 -1.66 12.51
C ILE A 690 14.70 -2.31 11.83
N VAL A 691 13.69 -1.51 11.50
CA VAL A 691 12.44 -1.96 10.86
C VAL A 691 12.47 -1.81 9.33
N GLY A 692 13.49 -1.15 8.80
CA GLY A 692 13.69 -0.96 7.38
C GLY A 692 14.92 -0.13 7.07
N VAL A 693 15.08 0.23 5.81
CA VAL A 693 16.20 1.03 5.32
C VAL A 693 15.72 2.02 4.26
N ALA A 694 16.35 3.19 4.20
CA ALA A 694 16.00 4.26 3.29
C ALA A 694 17.19 4.75 2.46
N ILE A 695 16.93 5.18 1.23
CA ILE A 695 17.92 5.86 0.38
C ILE A 695 17.26 6.91 -0.51
N LYS A 696 17.97 8.00 -0.77
CA LYS A 696 17.51 9.13 -1.56
C LYS A 696 18.21 9.14 -2.93
N VAL A 697 17.45 9.41 -3.98
CA VAL A 697 17.95 9.50 -5.37
C VAL A 697 17.33 10.71 -6.04
N ARG A 698 18.06 11.44 -6.90
CA ARG A 698 17.47 12.50 -7.73
C ARG A 698 16.52 11.90 -8.77
N SER A 699 15.32 12.46 -8.94
CA SER A 699 14.30 11.92 -9.85
C SER A 699 14.78 11.84 -11.30
N GLN A 700 15.60 12.80 -11.74
CA GLN A 700 16.18 12.84 -13.08
C GLN A 700 17.19 11.70 -13.33
N GLU A 701 17.76 11.15 -12.26
CA GLU A 701 18.63 9.98 -12.30
C GLU A 701 17.83 8.67 -12.35
N LEU A 702 16.50 8.68 -12.29
CA LEU A 702 15.70 7.46 -12.25
C LEU A 702 15.00 7.20 -13.58
N GLU A 703 15.47 6.18 -14.29
CA GLU A 703 14.72 5.60 -15.41
C GLU A 703 13.67 4.58 -14.92
N THR A 704 14.03 3.85 -13.86
CA THR A 704 13.15 2.97 -13.09
C THR A 704 13.35 3.26 -11.62
N PHE A 705 12.36 2.92 -10.80
CA PHE A 705 12.39 3.08 -9.35
C PHE A 705 13.08 1.86 -8.72
N GLY A 706 14.30 1.59 -9.21
CA GLY A 706 15.10 0.39 -8.95
C GLY A 706 15.41 0.10 -7.47
N PRO A 707 15.65 1.09 -6.58
CA PRO A 707 15.96 0.82 -5.18
C PRO A 707 14.81 0.20 -4.38
N ALA A 708 13.56 0.27 -4.88
CA ALA A 708 12.41 -0.26 -4.16
C ALA A 708 12.48 -1.78 -4.01
N GLY A 709 12.07 -2.28 -2.83
CA GLY A 709 11.93 -3.69 -2.50
C GLY A 709 13.26 -4.43 -2.35
N ILE A 710 14.35 -3.70 -2.08
CA ILE A 710 15.69 -4.24 -1.83
C ILE A 710 16.01 -4.11 -0.35
N LYS A 711 16.43 -5.20 0.29
CA LYS A 711 16.73 -5.20 1.73
C LYS A 711 18.11 -4.58 2.00
N ASP A 712 19.11 -4.91 1.20
CA ASP A 712 20.46 -4.38 1.28
C ASP A 712 20.68 -3.30 0.21
N LEU A 713 20.54 -2.02 0.59
CA LEU A 713 20.67 -0.91 -0.35
C LEU A 713 22.11 -0.67 -0.82
N LEU A 714 23.11 -1.39 -0.28
CA LEU A 714 24.46 -1.37 -0.83
C LEU A 714 24.44 -1.84 -2.29
N LEU A 715 23.63 -2.86 -2.59
CA LEU A 715 23.40 -3.35 -3.95
C LEU A 715 22.87 -2.22 -4.84
N SER A 716 21.95 -1.41 -4.33
CA SER A 716 21.38 -0.29 -5.08
C SER A 716 22.43 0.77 -5.39
N GLN A 717 23.29 1.14 -4.42
CA GLN A 717 24.36 2.12 -4.63
C GLN A 717 25.37 1.67 -5.68
N VAL A 718 25.80 0.40 -5.61
CA VAL A 718 26.75 -0.18 -6.58
C VAL A 718 26.13 -0.22 -7.98
N ILE A 719 24.89 -0.69 -8.11
CA ILE A 719 24.22 -0.81 -9.42
C ILE A 719 23.87 0.58 -10.00
N HIS A 720 23.51 1.53 -9.14
CA HIS A 720 23.22 2.91 -9.53
C HIS A 720 24.44 3.61 -10.12
N SER A 721 25.63 3.38 -9.57
CA SER A 721 26.88 3.92 -10.15
C SER A 721 27.32 3.13 -11.39
N LEU A 722 27.18 1.79 -11.37
CA LEU A 722 27.59 0.93 -12.49
C LEU A 722 26.83 1.25 -13.79
N ARG A 723 25.54 1.63 -13.72
CA ARG A 723 24.78 1.98 -14.92
C ARG A 723 25.36 3.18 -15.69
N GLU A 724 26.10 4.06 -15.01
CA GLU A 724 26.81 5.22 -15.58
C GLU A 724 28.25 4.86 -15.99
N GLY A 725 28.62 3.58 -15.90
CA GLY A 725 29.96 3.08 -16.21
C GLY A 725 30.96 3.21 -15.06
N ILE A 726 30.50 3.53 -13.85
CA ILE A 726 31.37 3.68 -12.66
C ILE A 726 31.12 2.52 -11.70
N LEU A 727 32.00 1.54 -11.68
CA LEU A 727 31.94 0.44 -10.71
C LEU A 727 32.54 0.90 -9.38
N ARG A 728 31.68 1.07 -8.37
CA ARG A 728 32.06 1.27 -6.98
C ARG A 728 31.83 -0.04 -6.23
N LEU A 729 32.82 -0.54 -5.52
CA LEU A 729 32.72 -1.79 -4.77
C LEU A 729 33.06 -1.58 -3.30
N PRO A 730 32.47 -2.35 -2.37
CA PRO A 730 32.86 -2.30 -0.97
C PRO A 730 34.35 -2.68 -0.84
N ARG A 731 35.06 -2.13 0.16
CA ARG A 731 36.50 -2.39 0.40
C ARG A 731 37.49 -1.86 -0.66
N LEU A 732 37.01 -1.21 -1.73
CA LEU A 732 37.87 -0.48 -2.66
C LEU A 732 37.71 1.02 -2.46
N GLU A 733 38.83 1.74 -2.36
CA GLU A 733 38.83 3.19 -2.22
C GLU A 733 38.58 3.91 -3.56
N SER A 734 39.04 3.32 -4.67
CA SER A 734 38.90 3.87 -6.00
C SER A 734 37.74 3.25 -6.78
N SER A 735 37.10 4.07 -7.61
CA SER A 735 36.09 3.61 -8.57
C SER A 735 36.75 3.17 -9.88
N ILE A 736 36.15 2.17 -10.53
CA ILE A 736 36.66 1.59 -11.79
C ILE A 736 35.72 1.96 -12.93
N ASN A 737 36.28 2.42 -14.05
CA ASN A 737 35.49 2.70 -15.25
C ASN A 737 35.26 1.43 -16.06
N ILE A 738 33.99 1.12 -16.34
CA ILE A 738 33.56 0.03 -17.21
C ILE A 738 32.69 0.63 -18.31
N PRO A 739 32.94 0.32 -19.60
CA PRO A 739 32.13 0.87 -20.68
C PRO A 739 30.73 0.24 -20.60
N ILE A 740 29.74 0.98 -20.11
CA ILE A 740 28.35 0.53 -19.97
C ILE A 740 27.45 1.35 -20.90
N ALA A 741 26.49 0.69 -21.54
CA ALA A 741 25.45 1.32 -22.36
C ALA A 741 24.13 0.57 -22.24
N LYS A 742 23.02 1.26 -22.53
CA LYS A 742 21.71 0.61 -22.63
C LYS A 742 21.67 -0.31 -23.84
N VAL A 743 21.11 -1.51 -23.69
CA VAL A 743 21.02 -2.52 -24.76
C VAL A 743 20.45 -1.94 -26.05
N GLY A 744 19.37 -1.15 -25.98
CA GLY A 744 18.71 -0.58 -27.15
C GLY A 744 19.51 0.48 -27.91
N LEU A 745 20.60 1.01 -27.33
CA LEU A 745 21.52 1.92 -28.01
C LEU A 745 22.61 1.18 -28.81
N ILE A 746 22.86 -0.09 -28.47
CA ILE A 746 23.97 -0.86 -29.03
C ILE A 746 23.53 -2.15 -29.73
N ALA A 747 22.28 -2.56 -29.61
CA ALA A 747 21.75 -3.77 -30.24
C ALA A 747 20.32 -3.59 -30.74
N GLN A 748 19.98 -4.32 -31.79
CA GLN A 748 18.61 -4.48 -32.26
C GLN A 748 17.95 -5.63 -31.51
N LEU A 749 16.84 -5.37 -30.83
CA LEU A 749 16.05 -6.42 -30.19
C LEU A 749 15.12 -7.10 -31.20
N GLY A 750 14.81 -8.37 -30.95
CA GLY A 750 13.88 -9.16 -31.76
C GLY A 750 12.43 -8.63 -31.72
N LEU A 751 11.55 -9.35 -32.42
CA LEU A 751 10.12 -9.02 -32.47
C LEU A 751 9.35 -9.68 -31.34
N ASN A 752 8.15 -9.16 -31.05
CA ASN A 752 7.22 -9.85 -30.15
C ASN A 752 6.93 -11.26 -30.68
N ALA A 753 7.02 -12.26 -29.81
CA ALA A 753 6.80 -13.67 -30.11
C ALA A 753 5.54 -13.92 -30.96
N ALA A 754 4.43 -13.21 -30.68
CA ALA A 754 3.17 -13.34 -31.43
C ALA A 754 3.27 -12.90 -32.91
N ASN A 755 4.19 -11.99 -33.24
CA ASN A 755 4.47 -11.58 -34.62
C ASN A 755 5.42 -12.55 -35.35
N ILE A 756 6.20 -13.32 -34.59
CA ILE A 756 7.13 -14.31 -35.12
C ILE A 756 6.36 -15.61 -35.43
N ALA A 757 5.73 -16.20 -34.40
CA ALA A 757 4.99 -17.45 -34.54
C ALA A 757 3.78 -17.56 -33.59
N GLY A 758 2.70 -18.19 -34.05
CA GLY A 758 1.51 -18.53 -33.25
C GLY A 758 0.30 -17.61 -33.39
N GLY A 759 0.46 -16.41 -33.97
CA GLY A 759 -0.66 -15.54 -34.36
C GLY A 759 -1.23 -15.89 -35.74
N SER A 760 -2.49 -15.54 -36.00
CA SER A 760 -3.12 -15.71 -37.33
C SER A 760 -2.40 -14.93 -38.44
N THR A 761 -1.69 -13.87 -38.08
CA THR A 761 -0.91 -13.01 -38.99
C THR A 761 0.61 -13.17 -38.82
N ALA A 762 1.06 -14.16 -38.05
CA ALA A 762 2.49 -14.40 -37.80
C ALA A 762 3.21 -14.89 -39.06
N ALA A 763 4.52 -14.66 -39.15
CA ALA A 763 5.33 -15.13 -40.28
C ALA A 763 5.43 -16.65 -40.32
N PHE A 764 5.45 -17.30 -39.15
CA PHE A 764 5.67 -18.74 -39.03
C PHE A 764 4.58 -19.43 -38.19
N ARG A 765 4.39 -20.72 -38.48
CA ARG A 765 3.83 -21.70 -37.55
C ARG A 765 4.99 -22.45 -36.91
N LYS A 766 5.02 -22.55 -35.58
CA LYS A 766 6.07 -23.30 -34.87
C LYS A 766 5.76 -24.80 -34.85
N THR A 767 6.74 -25.64 -35.18
CA THR A 767 6.70 -27.10 -35.01
C THR A 767 7.90 -27.56 -34.17
N PRO A 768 7.77 -28.64 -33.39
CA PRO A 768 8.92 -29.22 -32.69
C PRO A 768 10.04 -29.54 -33.69
N ARG A 769 11.28 -29.19 -33.35
CA ARG A 769 12.41 -29.35 -34.26
C ARG A 769 12.66 -30.83 -34.58
N SER A 770 12.75 -31.18 -35.87
CA SER A 770 13.23 -32.50 -36.31
C SER A 770 14.76 -32.49 -36.46
N LYS A 771 15.42 -33.65 -36.29
CA LYS A 771 16.90 -33.76 -36.44
C LYS A 771 17.38 -33.65 -37.90
N LEU A 772 16.48 -33.47 -38.87
CA LEU A 772 16.78 -33.45 -40.30
C LEU A 772 16.49 -32.05 -40.87
N GLY A 773 17.54 -31.25 -41.06
CA GLY A 773 17.52 -30.05 -41.91
C GLY A 773 16.46 -29.00 -41.57
N THR A 774 16.73 -28.17 -40.57
CA THR A 774 15.89 -27.00 -40.25
C THR A 774 16.29 -25.76 -41.03
N PHE A 775 15.36 -25.17 -41.78
CA PHE A 775 15.57 -23.89 -42.48
C PHE A 775 15.42 -22.66 -41.58
N TYR A 776 14.53 -22.73 -40.58
CA TYR A 776 14.21 -21.60 -39.69
C TYR A 776 14.25 -22.03 -38.22
N PRO A 777 15.45 -22.27 -37.64
CA PRO A 777 15.58 -22.63 -36.22
C PRO A 777 15.00 -21.57 -35.28
N MET A 778 14.34 -22.04 -34.22
CA MET A 778 13.71 -21.20 -33.20
C MET A 778 14.00 -21.69 -31.78
N ILE A 779 14.43 -20.77 -30.91
CA ILE A 779 14.56 -21.02 -29.47
C ILE A 779 13.41 -20.32 -28.74
N TRP A 780 12.58 -21.06 -28.02
CA TRP A 780 11.29 -20.53 -27.56
C TRP A 780 11.03 -20.79 -26.08
N LEU A 781 11.27 -22.01 -25.63
CA LEU A 781 10.97 -22.43 -24.28
C LEU A 781 12.14 -22.11 -23.37
N ARG A 782 11.81 -21.81 -22.11
CA ARG A 782 12.79 -21.68 -21.05
C ARG A 782 12.52 -22.72 -19.98
N GLN A 783 13.46 -23.63 -19.77
CA GLN A 783 13.33 -24.77 -18.89
C GLN A 783 14.53 -24.84 -17.93
N GLY A 784 14.32 -24.49 -16.65
CA GLY A 784 15.43 -24.29 -15.70
C GLY A 784 16.33 -25.52 -15.47
N LYS A 785 15.82 -26.75 -15.64
CA LYS A 785 16.65 -27.98 -15.54
C LYS A 785 17.47 -28.29 -16.80
N ARG A 786 17.11 -27.71 -17.93
CA ARG A 786 17.77 -27.91 -19.23
C ARG A 786 18.71 -26.75 -19.54
N ASP A 787 18.31 -25.53 -19.18
CA ASP A 787 18.99 -24.30 -19.58
C ASP A 787 20.06 -23.90 -18.56
N THR A 788 21.04 -24.79 -18.35
CA THR A 788 22.14 -24.61 -17.39
C THR A 788 23.49 -24.29 -18.06
N SER A 789 23.63 -24.48 -19.37
CA SER A 789 24.82 -24.13 -20.16
C SER A 789 24.56 -22.96 -21.10
N MET A 790 25.55 -22.10 -21.35
CA MET A 790 25.35 -20.88 -22.16
C MET A 790 24.90 -21.17 -23.59
N VAL A 791 25.36 -22.28 -24.19
CA VAL A 791 24.90 -22.71 -25.50
C VAL A 791 23.66 -23.59 -25.38
N LEU A 792 22.60 -23.21 -26.08
CA LEU A 792 21.34 -23.92 -26.13
C LEU A 792 20.98 -24.28 -27.58
N GLU A 793 20.39 -25.46 -27.74
CA GLU A 793 19.82 -25.89 -29.02
C GLU A 793 18.42 -25.30 -29.23
N PRO A 794 18.11 -24.76 -30.43
CA PRO A 794 16.75 -24.43 -30.84
C PRO A 794 15.77 -25.59 -30.60
N ASP A 795 14.64 -25.31 -29.94
CA ASP A 795 13.63 -26.32 -29.59
C ASP A 795 12.57 -26.51 -30.68
N PHE A 796 12.42 -25.50 -31.54
CA PHE A 796 11.40 -25.44 -32.58
C PHE A 796 12.00 -25.11 -33.94
N GLU A 797 11.21 -25.35 -34.96
CA GLU A 797 11.43 -24.91 -36.32
C GLU A 797 10.22 -24.11 -36.80
N GLY A 798 10.48 -23.10 -37.63
CA GLY A 798 9.45 -22.29 -38.26
C GLY A 798 9.02 -22.87 -39.59
N VAL A 799 7.73 -23.15 -39.75
CA VAL A 799 7.11 -23.40 -41.05
C VAL A 799 6.50 -22.09 -41.54
N VAL A 800 6.90 -21.61 -42.71
CA VAL A 800 6.43 -20.34 -43.26
C VAL A 800 4.91 -20.38 -43.41
N GLN A 801 4.24 -19.38 -42.83
CA GLN A 801 2.79 -19.19 -42.90
C GLN A 801 2.42 -17.90 -43.62
N ASN A 802 3.26 -16.86 -43.51
CA ASN A 802 3.05 -15.58 -44.17
C ASN A 802 4.35 -15.09 -44.81
N GLU A 803 4.44 -15.31 -46.11
CA GLU A 803 5.61 -15.02 -46.93
C GLU A 803 5.92 -13.51 -47.01
N ALA A 804 4.89 -12.66 -46.97
CA ALA A 804 5.08 -11.21 -46.98
C ALA A 804 5.80 -10.68 -45.72
N ARG A 805 5.74 -11.41 -44.60
CA ARG A 805 6.43 -11.03 -43.35
C ARG A 805 7.75 -11.77 -43.14
N LEU A 806 8.02 -12.81 -43.93
CA LEU A 806 9.15 -13.71 -43.76
C LEU A 806 10.49 -12.96 -43.66
N GLN A 807 10.80 -12.13 -44.66
CA GLN A 807 12.09 -11.44 -44.71
C GLN A 807 12.30 -10.50 -43.52
N ASN A 808 11.26 -9.78 -43.11
CA ASN A 808 11.32 -8.87 -41.98
C ASN A 808 11.59 -9.64 -40.68
N VAL A 809 10.84 -10.71 -40.41
CA VAL A 809 11.05 -11.53 -39.21
C VAL A 809 12.40 -12.24 -39.25
N TRP A 810 12.76 -12.87 -40.35
CA TRP A 810 14.02 -13.60 -40.49
C TRP A 810 15.25 -12.70 -40.40
N SER A 811 15.13 -11.41 -40.72
CA SER A 811 16.22 -10.45 -40.55
C SER A 811 16.61 -10.21 -39.08
N THR A 812 15.71 -10.49 -38.13
CA THR A 812 15.94 -10.26 -36.70
C THR A 812 16.62 -11.42 -35.97
N ARG A 813 16.93 -12.52 -36.68
CA ARG A 813 17.68 -13.65 -36.11
C ARG A 813 19.05 -13.20 -35.59
N SER A 814 19.51 -13.87 -34.55
CA SER A 814 20.81 -13.63 -33.90
C SER A 814 21.31 -14.93 -33.27
N TRP A 815 22.59 -14.94 -32.88
CA TRP A 815 23.14 -15.98 -32.04
C TRP A 815 22.80 -15.75 -30.56
N ALA A 816 22.78 -14.48 -30.13
CA ALA A 816 22.51 -14.11 -28.74
C ALA A 816 21.01 -13.88 -28.44
N HIS A 817 20.55 -14.37 -27.30
CA HIS A 817 19.18 -14.22 -26.80
C HIS A 817 19.18 -13.88 -25.31
N PHE A 818 18.19 -13.14 -24.84
CA PHE A 818 18.06 -12.79 -23.41
C PHE A 818 16.85 -13.46 -22.75
N GLY A 819 16.91 -13.65 -21.44
CA GLY A 819 15.81 -14.21 -20.66
C GLY A 819 14.73 -13.17 -20.36
N SER A 820 13.56 -13.28 -20.98
CA SER A 820 12.47 -12.29 -20.79
C SER A 820 11.65 -12.47 -19.51
N ASN A 821 11.63 -13.68 -18.94
CA ASN A 821 10.85 -14.04 -17.75
C ASN A 821 11.68 -14.91 -16.82
N ILE A 822 12.69 -14.28 -16.21
CA ILE A 822 13.69 -14.93 -15.38
C ILE A 822 13.06 -15.34 -14.04
N ARG A 823 13.22 -16.60 -13.67
CA ARG A 823 13.05 -17.08 -12.30
C ARG A 823 14.42 -17.26 -11.65
N VAL A 824 14.90 -16.22 -10.97
CA VAL A 824 16.25 -16.14 -10.38
C VAL A 824 16.51 -17.30 -9.39
N ASN A 825 15.46 -17.78 -8.72
CA ASN A 825 15.54 -18.89 -7.77
C ASN A 825 15.55 -20.31 -8.39
N SER A 826 15.51 -20.42 -9.73
CA SER A 826 15.45 -21.74 -10.39
C SER A 826 16.10 -21.80 -11.77
N GLN A 827 16.47 -20.66 -12.36
CA GLN A 827 17.12 -20.58 -13.67
C GLN A 827 18.53 -20.06 -13.49
N ALA A 828 19.46 -20.58 -14.30
CA ALA A 828 20.88 -20.31 -14.18
C ALA A 828 21.35 -19.09 -15.00
N LEU A 829 20.79 -18.91 -16.20
CA LEU A 829 21.31 -18.01 -17.24
C LEU A 829 20.41 -16.80 -17.48
N ALA A 830 20.99 -15.62 -17.66
CA ALA A 830 20.27 -14.41 -18.08
C ALA A 830 20.30 -14.18 -19.59
N ALA A 831 21.31 -14.70 -20.26
CA ALA A 831 21.41 -14.74 -21.72
C ALA A 831 21.90 -16.12 -22.18
N CYS A 832 21.56 -16.51 -23.39
CA CYS A 832 22.05 -17.74 -24.01
C CYS A 832 22.51 -17.48 -25.45
N PHE A 833 23.22 -18.46 -26.00
CA PHE A 833 23.77 -18.45 -27.35
C PHE A 833 23.28 -19.68 -28.12
N THR A 834 22.96 -19.53 -29.41
CA THR A 834 22.68 -20.64 -30.33
C THR A 834 23.82 -20.78 -31.34
N GLU A 835 24.23 -21.99 -31.72
CA GLU A 835 25.35 -22.18 -32.67
C GLU A 835 25.08 -21.53 -34.03
N ASP A 836 23.85 -21.67 -34.51
CA ASP A 836 23.32 -21.01 -35.70
C ASP A 836 22.46 -19.79 -35.32
N GLU A 837 22.42 -18.78 -36.20
CA GLU A 837 21.46 -17.68 -36.06
C GLU A 837 20.04 -18.24 -36.00
N SER A 838 19.33 -17.91 -34.93
CA SER A 838 18.00 -18.47 -34.65
C SER A 838 17.00 -17.37 -34.33
N LEU A 839 15.71 -17.65 -34.51
CA LEU A 839 14.65 -16.75 -34.04
C LEU A 839 14.33 -17.00 -32.57
N GLY A 840 14.26 -15.93 -31.80
CA GLY A 840 14.02 -15.93 -30.37
C GLY A 840 12.54 -15.72 -30.04
N GLY A 841 11.99 -16.64 -29.25
CA GLY A 841 10.59 -16.64 -28.84
C GLY A 841 10.31 -15.87 -27.54
N SER A 842 9.19 -16.20 -26.91
CA SER A 842 8.77 -15.53 -25.69
C SER A 842 9.70 -15.77 -24.51
N GLY A 843 10.39 -16.91 -24.41
CA GLY A 843 11.33 -17.20 -23.31
C GLY A 843 12.73 -16.60 -23.52
N TRP A 844 13.17 -16.57 -24.79
CA TRP A 844 14.51 -16.19 -25.23
C TRP A 844 14.44 -15.25 -26.44
N PRO A 845 14.01 -13.98 -26.31
CA PRO A 845 13.98 -13.09 -27.46
C PRO A 845 15.39 -12.70 -27.93
N ASN A 846 15.53 -12.41 -29.23
CA ASN A 846 16.81 -12.05 -29.85
C ASN A 846 17.40 -10.74 -29.31
N VAL A 847 18.73 -10.70 -29.20
CA VAL A 847 19.54 -9.47 -29.11
C VAL A 847 20.60 -9.54 -30.20
N LYS A 848 20.47 -8.69 -31.23
CA LYS A 848 21.32 -8.69 -32.41
C LYS A 848 22.30 -7.52 -32.40
N PHE A 849 23.60 -7.81 -32.46
CA PHE A 849 24.65 -6.79 -32.64
C PHE A 849 25.15 -6.71 -34.08
N GLY A 850 24.93 -7.77 -34.86
CA GLY A 850 25.41 -7.90 -36.25
C GLY A 850 26.86 -8.40 -36.37
N ASP A 851 27.49 -8.71 -35.23
CA ASP A 851 28.84 -9.26 -35.13
C ASP A 851 28.82 -10.38 -34.07
N ARG A 852 29.28 -11.57 -34.47
CA ARG A 852 29.31 -12.75 -33.61
C ARG A 852 30.23 -12.55 -32.39
N LEU A 853 31.36 -11.85 -32.53
CA LEU A 853 32.27 -11.56 -31.43
C LEU A 853 31.59 -10.72 -30.34
N MET A 854 30.80 -9.72 -30.77
CA MET A 854 30.05 -8.84 -29.86
C MET A 854 28.91 -9.60 -29.16
N GLU A 855 28.19 -10.46 -29.89
CA GLU A 855 27.13 -11.30 -29.32
C GLU A 855 27.68 -12.30 -28.29
N THR A 856 28.84 -12.90 -28.56
CA THR A 856 29.57 -13.75 -27.60
C THR A 856 29.94 -12.97 -26.33
N ALA A 857 30.55 -11.80 -26.48
CA ALA A 857 30.93 -10.96 -25.34
C ALA A 857 29.71 -10.52 -24.51
N PHE A 858 28.60 -10.20 -25.17
CA PHE A 858 27.33 -9.85 -24.51
C PHE A 858 26.77 -11.03 -23.70
N VAL A 859 26.76 -12.25 -24.24
CA VAL A 859 26.24 -13.43 -23.54
C VAL A 859 27.10 -13.76 -22.32
N LEU A 860 28.43 -13.70 -22.44
CA LEU A 860 29.33 -13.89 -21.30
C LEU A 860 29.07 -12.84 -20.21
N TRP A 861 29.14 -11.55 -20.56
CA TRP A 861 28.89 -10.46 -19.63
C TRP A 861 27.56 -10.62 -18.90
N SER A 862 26.48 -10.90 -19.64
CA SER A 862 25.12 -11.02 -19.07
C SER A 862 25.01 -12.11 -18.01
N ASN A 863 25.87 -13.14 -18.05
CA ASN A 863 25.90 -14.24 -17.09
C ASN A 863 26.94 -14.06 -15.96
N THR A 864 27.75 -13.00 -15.97
CA THR A 864 28.57 -12.57 -14.82
C THR A 864 27.71 -12.05 -13.68
N THR A 865 28.26 -12.00 -12.46
CA THR A 865 27.55 -11.42 -11.30
C THR A 865 27.09 -9.98 -11.56
N LEU A 866 27.91 -9.14 -12.19
CA LEU A 866 27.54 -7.75 -12.51
C LEU A 866 26.41 -7.68 -13.56
N GLY A 867 26.45 -8.51 -14.59
CA GLY A 867 25.39 -8.60 -15.60
C GLY A 867 24.05 -9.06 -15.02
N LEU A 868 24.09 -10.01 -14.07
CA LEU A 868 22.89 -10.49 -13.37
C LEU A 868 22.30 -9.44 -12.44
N LEU A 869 23.13 -8.70 -11.72
CA LEU A 869 22.71 -7.59 -10.86
C LEU A 869 21.99 -6.50 -11.66
N LEU A 870 22.56 -6.08 -12.80
CA LEU A 870 21.92 -5.13 -13.73
C LEU A 870 20.58 -5.66 -14.23
N THR A 871 20.54 -6.93 -14.65
CA THR A 871 19.30 -7.57 -15.11
C THR A 871 18.24 -7.61 -14.00
N TRP A 872 18.61 -7.93 -12.76
CA TRP A 872 17.70 -8.02 -11.62
C TRP A 872 17.17 -6.64 -11.18
N TYR A 873 18.04 -5.63 -11.12
CA TYR A 873 17.72 -4.30 -10.59
C TYR A 873 16.76 -3.53 -11.50
N PHE A 874 16.97 -3.57 -12.81
CA PHE A 874 16.16 -2.83 -13.78
C PHE A 874 14.87 -3.55 -14.19
N GLY A 875 14.65 -4.78 -13.73
CA GLY A 875 13.45 -5.54 -14.02
C GLY A 875 12.36 -5.43 -12.95
N PRO A 876 11.07 -5.59 -13.30
CA PRO A 876 9.97 -5.60 -12.34
C PRO A 876 10.04 -6.84 -11.44
N ARG A 877 10.04 -6.62 -10.10
CA ARG A 877 10.07 -7.65 -9.05
C ARG A 877 8.70 -7.84 -8.38
N GLN A 878 7.66 -7.89 -9.20
CA GLN A 878 6.25 -8.05 -8.78
C GLN A 878 6.00 -9.33 -7.99
N TYR A 879 6.72 -10.39 -8.34
CA TYR A 879 6.68 -11.71 -7.71
C TYR A 879 8.10 -12.09 -7.27
N ALA A 880 8.22 -12.70 -6.10
CA ALA A 880 9.49 -13.06 -5.49
C ALA A 880 10.22 -14.10 -6.35
N GLY A 881 11.52 -13.90 -6.50
CA GLY A 881 12.37 -14.73 -7.36
C GLY A 881 12.06 -14.59 -8.85
N ARG A 882 11.23 -13.62 -9.28
CA ARG A 882 10.93 -13.38 -10.70
C ARG A 882 11.28 -11.98 -11.16
N VAL A 883 11.86 -11.90 -12.35
CA VAL A 883 12.21 -10.66 -13.04
C VAL A 883 11.74 -10.76 -14.48
N ARG A 884 10.89 -9.83 -14.92
CA ARG A 884 10.29 -9.87 -16.28
C ARG A 884 10.72 -8.69 -17.15
N HIS A 885 11.47 -9.00 -18.20
CA HIS A 885 11.91 -8.05 -19.22
C HIS A 885 11.13 -8.27 -20.51
N GLY A 886 10.15 -7.41 -20.78
CA GLY A 886 9.65 -7.26 -22.15
C GLY A 886 10.71 -6.58 -23.03
N LEU A 887 10.61 -6.70 -24.36
CA LEU A 887 11.54 -6.07 -25.31
C LEU A 887 11.75 -4.57 -25.01
N GLU A 888 10.65 -3.84 -24.80
CA GLU A 888 10.70 -2.41 -24.48
C GLU A 888 11.40 -2.11 -23.15
N THR A 889 11.25 -2.96 -22.13
CA THR A 889 11.95 -2.78 -20.85
C THR A 889 13.42 -3.12 -21.00
N TYR A 890 13.73 -4.22 -21.69
CA TYR A 890 15.08 -4.72 -21.85
C TYR A 890 15.97 -3.76 -22.65
N ALA A 891 15.39 -3.00 -23.59
CA ALA A 891 16.09 -1.94 -24.32
C ALA A 891 16.76 -0.91 -23.41
N HIS A 892 16.25 -0.71 -22.18
CA HIS A 892 16.79 0.23 -21.21
C HIS A 892 17.70 -0.42 -20.15
N VAL A 893 17.85 -1.74 -20.17
CA VAL A 893 18.76 -2.43 -19.25
C VAL A 893 20.20 -2.05 -19.61
N PRO A 894 21.02 -1.56 -18.67
CA PRO A 894 22.43 -1.31 -18.91
C PRO A 894 23.19 -2.63 -19.05
N THR A 895 24.18 -2.65 -19.94
CA THR A 895 25.07 -3.79 -20.19
C THR A 895 26.45 -3.29 -20.60
N LEU A 896 27.45 -4.18 -20.64
CA LEU A 896 28.76 -3.89 -21.23
C LEU A 896 28.60 -3.39 -22.67
N ASN A 897 29.17 -2.23 -22.96
CA ASN A 897 29.21 -1.64 -24.28
C ASN A 897 30.29 -2.33 -25.12
N VAL A 898 29.94 -3.50 -25.64
CA VAL A 898 30.82 -4.32 -26.49
C VAL A 898 31.28 -3.59 -27.76
N ARG A 899 30.59 -2.53 -28.20
CA ARG A 899 31.00 -1.71 -29.35
C ARG A 899 32.23 -0.84 -29.07
N GLN A 900 32.54 -0.58 -27.81
CA GLN A 900 33.74 0.16 -27.40
C GLN A 900 34.94 -0.76 -27.12
N LEU A 901 34.76 -2.07 -27.19
CA LEU A 901 35.85 -3.02 -27.00
C LEU A 901 36.65 -3.16 -28.30
N GLY A 902 37.97 -3.06 -28.21
CA GLY A 902 38.86 -3.39 -29.33
C GLY A 902 38.78 -4.87 -29.70
N LYS A 903 39.20 -5.21 -30.93
CA LYS A 903 39.17 -6.59 -31.44
C LYS A 903 39.92 -7.58 -30.54
N ASP A 904 41.06 -7.18 -29.98
CA ASP A 904 41.85 -8.06 -29.10
C ASP A 904 41.07 -8.46 -27.85
N ARG A 905 40.35 -7.51 -27.24
CA ARG A 905 39.46 -7.81 -26.10
C ARG A 905 38.30 -8.69 -26.52
N LEU A 906 37.66 -8.41 -27.66
CA LEU A 906 36.56 -9.24 -28.17
C LEU A 906 37.01 -10.69 -28.45
N ASN A 907 38.23 -10.89 -28.97
CA ASN A 907 38.80 -12.23 -29.14
C ASN A 907 39.06 -12.92 -27.80
N ALA A 908 39.56 -12.20 -26.79
CA ALA A 908 39.71 -12.75 -25.44
C ALA A 908 38.35 -13.20 -24.85
N PHE A 909 37.26 -12.48 -25.13
CA PHE A 909 35.90 -12.94 -24.78
C PHE A 909 35.52 -14.23 -25.51
N VAL A 910 35.90 -14.40 -26.78
CA VAL A 910 35.63 -15.66 -27.51
C VAL A 910 36.39 -16.83 -26.91
N ASP A 911 37.66 -16.65 -26.56
CA ASP A 911 38.47 -17.70 -25.93
C ASP A 911 37.83 -18.17 -24.61
N VAL A 912 37.41 -17.21 -23.77
CA VAL A 912 36.66 -17.49 -22.54
C VAL A 912 35.32 -18.16 -22.86
N PHE A 913 34.62 -17.76 -23.92
CA PHE A 913 33.34 -18.38 -24.25
C PHE A 913 33.50 -19.85 -24.61
N GLU A 914 34.51 -20.21 -25.40
CA GLU A 914 34.77 -21.61 -25.75
C GLU A 914 35.11 -22.48 -24.51
N GLU A 915 35.74 -21.91 -23.48
CA GLU A 915 35.97 -22.61 -22.21
C GLU A 915 34.66 -22.84 -21.42
N PHE A 916 33.77 -21.85 -21.38
CA PHE A 916 32.59 -21.87 -20.49
C PHE A 916 31.30 -22.36 -21.15
N ARG A 917 31.21 -22.39 -22.48
CA ARG A 917 29.95 -22.57 -23.24
C ARG A 917 29.13 -23.82 -22.89
N LEU A 918 29.78 -24.91 -22.49
CA LEU A 918 29.15 -26.19 -22.13
C LEU A 918 29.15 -26.48 -20.61
N LEU A 919 29.72 -25.59 -19.79
CA LEU A 919 29.71 -25.77 -18.34
C LEU A 919 28.32 -25.49 -17.77
N ASN A 920 27.94 -26.28 -16.77
CA ASN A 920 26.66 -26.12 -16.08
C ASN A 920 26.77 -25.09 -14.96
N PHE A 921 25.95 -24.05 -15.06
CA PHE A 921 25.77 -23.03 -14.04
C PHE A 921 24.70 -23.47 -13.04
N GLU A 922 24.89 -23.08 -11.79
CA GLU A 922 23.84 -23.21 -10.77
C GLU A 922 22.73 -22.17 -11.00
N PRO A 923 21.52 -22.35 -10.43
CA PRO A 923 20.52 -21.29 -10.39
C PRO A 923 21.08 -19.96 -9.86
N MET A 924 20.66 -18.83 -10.40
CA MET A 924 21.24 -17.50 -10.09
C MET A 924 21.27 -17.15 -8.60
N HIS A 925 20.25 -17.52 -7.82
CA HIS A 925 20.24 -17.30 -6.37
C HIS A 925 21.34 -18.03 -5.58
N LEU A 926 22.04 -18.98 -6.23
CA LEU A 926 23.18 -19.71 -5.67
C LEU A 926 24.52 -19.20 -6.20
N ALA A 927 24.54 -18.06 -6.90
CA ALA A 927 25.76 -17.50 -7.49
C ALA A 927 26.92 -17.42 -6.49
N TYR A 928 26.65 -17.12 -5.21
CA TYR A 928 27.66 -17.04 -4.15
C TYR A 928 28.50 -18.32 -3.95
N ARG A 929 27.98 -19.49 -4.37
CA ARG A 929 28.66 -20.79 -4.27
C ARG A 929 28.80 -21.49 -5.61
N ASP A 930 28.44 -20.84 -6.72
CA ASP A 930 28.51 -21.39 -8.07
C ASP A 930 29.97 -21.33 -8.57
N PRO A 931 30.71 -22.47 -8.59
CA PRO A 931 32.13 -22.45 -8.94
C PRO A 931 32.36 -22.02 -10.39
N VAL A 932 31.41 -22.29 -11.29
CA VAL A 932 31.51 -21.91 -12.70
C VAL A 932 31.34 -20.40 -12.82
N ARG A 933 30.37 -19.81 -12.13
CA ARG A 933 30.17 -18.35 -12.17
C ARG A 933 31.28 -17.56 -11.50
N ILE A 934 31.83 -18.06 -10.40
CA ILE A 934 32.99 -17.44 -9.74
C ILE A 934 34.20 -17.43 -10.70
N ARG A 935 34.45 -18.54 -11.41
CA ARG A 935 35.50 -18.59 -12.45
C ARG A 935 35.20 -17.68 -13.62
N LEU A 936 33.94 -17.60 -14.07
CA LEU A 936 33.51 -16.71 -15.15
C LEU A 936 33.77 -15.25 -14.79
N ASP A 937 33.42 -14.83 -13.57
CA ASP A 937 33.66 -13.46 -13.11
C ASP A 937 35.15 -13.11 -13.16
N ARG A 938 36.04 -14.03 -12.72
CA ARG A 938 37.49 -13.83 -12.85
C ARG A 938 37.93 -13.73 -14.30
N ALA A 939 37.52 -14.66 -15.15
CA ALA A 939 37.90 -14.70 -16.56
C ALA A 939 37.47 -13.43 -17.31
N VAL A 940 36.24 -12.95 -17.08
CA VAL A 940 35.71 -11.77 -17.76
C VAL A 940 36.28 -10.48 -17.18
N LEU A 941 36.25 -10.29 -15.86
CA LEU A 941 36.64 -9.02 -15.24
C LEU A 941 38.16 -8.82 -15.24
N VAL A 942 38.93 -9.84 -14.87
CA VAL A 942 40.39 -9.76 -14.84
C VAL A 942 40.96 -10.08 -16.23
N GLY A 943 40.57 -11.21 -16.82
CA GLY A 943 41.13 -11.68 -18.08
C GLY A 943 40.76 -10.83 -19.31
N CYS A 944 39.47 -10.54 -19.50
CA CYS A 944 39.02 -9.80 -20.69
C CYS A 944 39.02 -8.27 -20.52
N LEU A 945 38.62 -7.77 -19.34
CA LEU A 945 38.53 -6.33 -19.07
C LEU A 945 39.78 -5.74 -18.43
N GLY A 946 40.70 -6.57 -17.91
CA GLY A 946 41.97 -6.13 -17.33
C GLY A 946 41.82 -5.44 -15.97
N LEU A 947 40.81 -5.80 -15.18
CA LEU A 947 40.65 -5.28 -13.83
C LEU A 947 41.61 -5.97 -12.85
N ASP A 948 42.02 -5.27 -11.78
CA ASP A 948 42.87 -5.84 -10.73
C ASP A 948 42.18 -7.01 -10.00
N GLU A 949 42.96 -8.02 -9.58
CA GLU A 949 42.42 -9.19 -8.88
C GLU A 949 41.69 -8.84 -7.57
N GLY A 950 42.06 -7.74 -6.91
CA GLY A 950 41.42 -7.27 -5.68
C GLY A 950 39.92 -7.00 -5.81
N VAL A 951 39.43 -6.78 -7.04
CA VAL A 951 37.99 -6.63 -7.34
C VAL A 951 37.18 -7.87 -6.97
N LEU A 952 37.79 -9.06 -7.04
CA LEU A 952 37.08 -10.33 -6.87
C LEU A 952 36.62 -10.56 -5.44
N GLU A 953 37.39 -10.11 -4.43
CA GLU A 953 37.00 -10.22 -3.03
C GLU A 953 35.76 -9.35 -2.75
N SER A 954 35.79 -8.09 -3.20
CA SER A 954 34.66 -7.18 -3.07
C SER A 954 33.43 -7.64 -3.85
N LEU A 955 33.64 -8.26 -5.02
CA LEU A 955 32.55 -8.86 -5.80
C LEU A 955 31.94 -10.05 -5.08
N ASP A 956 32.73 -10.87 -4.36
CA ASP A 956 32.19 -11.99 -3.57
C ASP A 956 31.26 -11.49 -2.46
N VAL A 957 31.64 -10.42 -1.76
CA VAL A 957 30.77 -9.75 -0.77
C VAL A 957 29.45 -9.32 -1.41
N LEU A 958 29.52 -8.67 -2.57
CA LEU A 958 28.34 -8.22 -3.30
C LEU A 958 27.45 -9.39 -3.75
N ARG A 959 28.07 -10.48 -4.24
CA ARG A 959 27.40 -11.70 -4.69
C ARG A 959 26.64 -12.39 -3.56
N ARG A 960 27.28 -12.53 -2.38
CA ARG A 960 26.64 -13.08 -1.17
C ARG A 960 25.46 -12.24 -0.73
N ARG A 961 25.63 -10.91 -0.66
CA ARG A 961 24.55 -9.97 -0.31
C ARG A 961 23.36 -10.08 -1.27
N TRP A 962 23.61 -10.11 -2.58
CA TRP A 962 22.57 -10.29 -3.58
C TRP A 962 21.85 -11.64 -3.48
N CYS A 963 22.57 -12.74 -3.27
CA CYS A 963 21.94 -14.05 -3.06
C CYS A 963 21.11 -14.08 -1.76
N GLY A 964 21.49 -13.27 -0.77
CA GLY A 964 20.75 -13.03 0.47
C GLY A 964 19.53 -12.11 0.35
N GLU A 965 19.23 -11.58 -0.83
CA GLU A 965 18.06 -10.73 -1.04
C GLU A 965 16.75 -11.53 -1.03
N PRO A 966 15.72 -11.12 -0.26
CA PRO A 966 14.42 -11.80 -0.24
C PRO A 966 13.77 -11.93 -1.62
N THR A 967 13.95 -10.92 -2.48
CA THR A 967 13.41 -10.95 -3.85
C THR A 967 14.18 -11.88 -4.80
N VAL A 968 15.32 -12.41 -4.37
CA VAL A 968 16.19 -13.33 -5.13
C VAL A 968 15.96 -14.78 -4.70
N TYR A 969 16.14 -15.10 -3.41
CA TYR A 969 15.97 -16.47 -2.91
C TYR A 969 14.50 -16.88 -2.75
N ALA A 970 13.59 -15.92 -2.53
CA ALA A 970 12.15 -16.16 -2.33
C ALA A 970 11.91 -17.28 -1.28
N ASN A 971 11.18 -18.35 -1.62
CA ASN A 971 10.91 -19.46 -0.69
C ASN A 971 12.03 -20.52 -0.65
N ARG A 972 13.20 -20.29 -1.26
CA ARG A 972 14.31 -21.26 -1.37
C ARG A 972 15.56 -20.77 -0.64
N ARG A 973 15.46 -20.63 0.68
CA ARG A 973 16.59 -20.21 1.51
C ARG A 973 17.44 -21.43 1.86
N ASP A 974 18.27 -21.88 0.92
CA ASP A 974 19.27 -22.91 1.20
C ASP A 974 20.48 -22.27 1.90
N GLY A 975 20.56 -22.36 3.23
CA GLY A 975 21.81 -22.31 3.98
C GLY A 975 22.65 -21.03 3.86
N ILE A 976 22.05 -19.84 3.87
CA ILE A 976 22.79 -18.62 4.24
C ILE A 976 22.84 -18.60 5.76
N GLU A 977 23.77 -19.36 6.35
CA GLU A 977 24.15 -19.17 7.74
C GLU A 977 24.71 -17.75 7.86
N HIS A 978 24.03 -16.93 8.67
CA HIS A 978 24.61 -15.68 9.14
C HIS A 978 25.78 -16.07 10.04
N GLU A 979 27.01 -16.02 9.52
CA GLU A 979 28.14 -15.73 10.40
C GLU A 979 27.79 -14.41 11.09
N ARG A 980 27.51 -14.50 12.39
CA ARG A 980 27.40 -13.34 13.27
C ARG A 980 28.77 -12.67 13.24
N GLU A 981 28.95 -11.67 12.39
CA GLU A 981 29.99 -10.68 12.62
C GLU A 981 29.60 -9.96 13.92
N GLU A 982 30.32 -10.28 15.00
CA GLU A 982 30.32 -9.49 16.23
C GLU A 982 30.67 -8.04 15.89
N PRO A 983 30.05 -7.04 16.55
CA PRO A 983 30.37 -5.64 16.34
C PRO A 983 31.68 -5.32 17.06
N ASP A 984 32.81 -5.67 16.45
CA ASP A 984 34.12 -5.17 16.85
C ASP A 984 34.63 -4.23 15.76
N CYS A 985 34.45 -2.94 15.99
CA CYS A 985 35.46 -1.90 15.71
C CYS A 985 34.92 -0.52 16.10
N THR A 986 35.25 -0.10 17.33
CA THR A 986 35.75 1.25 17.58
C THR A 986 36.79 1.62 16.51
N ILE A 987 36.49 2.60 15.66
CA ILE A 987 36.96 4.00 15.68
C ILE A 987 36.00 4.83 14.83
#